data_AF-A0A963GN97-F1
#
_entry.id   AF-A0A963GN97-F1
#
_cell.length_a   1.000
_cell.length_b   1.000
_cell.length_c   1.000
_cell.angle_alpha   90.00
_cell.angle_beta   90.00
_cell.angle_gamma   90.00
#
_symmetry.space_group_name_H-M   'P 1'
#
loop_
_entity.id
_entity.type
_entity.pdbx_description
1 polymer ?
#
loop_
_entity_poly.entity_id
_entity_poly.type
_entity_poly.pdbx_seq_one_letter_code
_entity_poly.pdbx_strand_id
1 'polypeptide(L)'
;MFNKQPLLVPITALSLTLGAQAVYAQYENDVQKAYIAYYGRPADYTGLGYWNEQLASVNGNLSMIIGNFGSSAEYEARYGALDNSQLVDAVYRQLFNRDPEPAGKAFWVAALDSGLFNRQNATLAILLNAQGSDAESVANKVTVASNYTQNLSTECGAYGSINEVASRLAAVDSSSESVTSAQTQLIDYSDSVTPALSFCPTPFPYTDAQKRSVLAAPAVRVNGVISPIGYNAILRSGDTVGSGVFGQLVDENGQVIREEDGSARYSNDNDFSSFIPTGDKLFMVSQFESRPGAMYLSELNQAGNGQISAISTRFIDQSSIHGGWVHCAGSVTPWNTHLGSEEYEPDARLFNFATGTKVTGSGQEDSYYHAMDAYFDGDRTQMNPYFWGHPIEVKVLNENGETTITKHYGMGRMALELAYVMPDQRTTYISDDGTNVGLFMFVADTAGDLSAGSLYAAKLTQTSPDEDANGGNFTVEWIKLGQSNNTEIAALIDAKTTFDQIFTTADPVVDAEGKDTGACPAGFTSVNHGHDATEGDTYHECLQLKPSMEKAAAFLETRRYAAMMGATTELSKEEGITFNAADNKLYVSISDIRYGMENNKKTGKDNTKYDIGGPNQVRVAWNPCGGVYELSVGSEATIGSDYVAKDMSALVVGDPNSGINDDNTCNINGIANPDNLTYIPGYQTLIIGEDTGSGHQNDVIWAYNLDHRTLTRIQTTPYGSETTSPYFYANVGGHGYIMSVIQHPYGESDSDKQVTADEGRAYTGYIGPLPRLDQ
;
A
#
# COMPACT_ATOMS: atom_id res chain seq x y z
N MET A 1 -57.46 -10.35 12.53
CA MET A 1 -56.97 -11.73 12.36
C MET A 1 -56.35 -11.81 10.97
N PHE A 2 -55.03 -11.65 10.87
CA PHE A 2 -54.31 -11.78 9.61
C PHE A 2 -53.24 -12.85 9.75
N ASN A 3 -53.31 -13.79 8.81
CA ASN A 3 -52.52 -14.99 8.66
C ASN A 3 -51.13 -14.59 8.13
N LYS A 4 -50.04 -14.89 8.85
CA LYS A 4 -48.67 -14.76 8.35
C LYS A 4 -48.16 -16.16 7.98
N GLN A 5 -48.11 -16.45 6.67
CA GLN A 5 -47.25 -17.49 6.13
C GLN A 5 -45.86 -16.88 5.86
N PRO A 6 -44.75 -17.58 6.15
CA PRO A 6 -43.43 -17.14 5.72
C PRO A 6 -43.24 -17.44 4.23
N LEU A 7 -42.81 -16.43 3.47
CA LEU A 7 -42.33 -16.57 2.10
C LEU A 7 -41.04 -17.41 2.11
N LEU A 8 -41.07 -18.59 1.50
CA LEU A 8 -39.86 -19.25 1.01
C LEU A 8 -39.44 -18.56 -0.30
N VAL A 9 -38.25 -17.95 -0.31
CA VAL A 9 -37.55 -17.58 -1.54
C VAL A 9 -36.72 -18.82 -1.96
N PRO A 10 -36.79 -19.28 -3.22
CA PRO A 10 -36.07 -20.47 -3.64
C PRO A 10 -34.59 -20.16 -3.83
N ILE A 11 -33.74 -20.84 -3.05
CA ILE A 11 -32.30 -20.92 -3.26
C ILE A 11 -32.07 -21.81 -4.47
N THR A 12 -32.08 -21.24 -5.67
CA THR A 12 -31.71 -21.94 -6.90
C THR A 12 -30.94 -21.02 -7.83
N ALA A 13 -29.73 -20.63 -7.42
CA ALA A 13 -28.65 -20.12 -8.27
C ALA A 13 -27.30 -20.14 -7.53
N LEU A 14 -26.98 -21.24 -6.86
CA LEU A 14 -25.66 -21.44 -6.24
C LEU A 14 -25.25 -22.90 -6.49
N SER A 15 -24.96 -23.23 -7.76
CA SER A 15 -24.65 -24.60 -8.17
C SER A 15 -23.55 -24.62 -9.24
N LEU A 16 -22.51 -23.82 -9.03
CA LEU A 16 -21.26 -23.87 -9.79
C LEU A 16 -20.07 -23.44 -8.92
N THR A 17 -19.77 -24.23 -7.87
CA THR A 17 -18.45 -24.26 -7.18
C THR A 17 -18.25 -25.47 -6.26
N LEU A 18 -19.04 -26.55 -6.39
CA LEU A 18 -18.84 -27.77 -5.55
C LEU A 18 -17.63 -28.64 -5.96
N GLY A 19 -16.84 -28.23 -6.95
CA GLY A 19 -15.68 -28.99 -7.42
C GLY A 19 -14.37 -28.73 -6.65
N ALA A 20 -14.20 -27.53 -6.06
CA ALA A 20 -12.98 -27.16 -5.36
C ALA A 20 -13.05 -27.47 -3.84
N GLN A 21 -14.25 -27.41 -3.26
CA GLN A 21 -14.44 -27.53 -1.80
C GLN A 21 -14.14 -28.93 -1.22
N ALA A 22 -14.17 -29.98 -2.03
CA ALA A 22 -13.98 -31.36 -1.56
C ALA A 22 -12.49 -31.76 -1.37
N VAL A 23 -11.54 -31.03 -1.97
CA VAL A 23 -10.10 -31.34 -1.87
C VAL A 23 -9.47 -30.70 -0.63
N TYR A 24 -9.98 -29.56 -0.16
CA TYR A 24 -9.49 -28.84 1.03
C TYR A 24 -9.81 -29.51 2.38
N ALA A 25 -10.71 -30.50 2.42
CA ALA A 25 -11.17 -31.09 3.68
C ALA A 25 -10.34 -32.28 4.19
N GLN A 26 -9.44 -32.86 3.38
CA GLN A 26 -8.81 -34.15 3.72
C GLN A 26 -7.93 -34.10 4.97
N TYR A 27 -7.18 -33.01 5.18
CA TYR A 27 -6.25 -32.87 6.31
C TYR A 27 -6.59 -31.69 7.24
N GLU A 28 -7.80 -31.12 7.12
CA GLU A 28 -8.22 -29.92 7.84
C GLU A 28 -7.99 -30.07 9.34
N ASN A 29 -8.43 -31.19 9.92
CA ASN A 29 -8.24 -31.47 11.34
C ASN A 29 -6.77 -31.53 11.74
N ASP A 30 -5.89 -32.08 10.90
CA ASP A 30 -4.47 -32.23 11.24
C ASP A 30 -3.75 -30.88 11.19
N VAL A 31 -4.12 -30.01 10.24
CA VAL A 31 -3.67 -28.63 10.19
C VAL A 31 -4.18 -27.85 11.41
N GLN A 32 -5.48 -27.92 11.73
CA GLN A 32 -6.04 -27.23 12.89
C GLN A 32 -5.37 -27.67 14.20
N LYS A 33 -5.10 -28.97 14.37
CA LYS A 33 -4.35 -29.49 15.52
C LYS A 33 -2.94 -28.88 15.60
N ALA A 34 -2.25 -28.72 14.48
CA ALA A 34 -0.94 -28.08 14.46
C ALA A 34 -1.02 -26.63 14.93
N TYR A 35 -1.94 -25.81 14.40
CA TYR A 35 -2.15 -24.44 14.87
C TYR A 35 -2.50 -24.37 16.36
N ILE A 36 -3.37 -25.26 16.84
CA ILE A 36 -3.72 -25.33 18.26
C ILE A 36 -2.51 -25.71 19.13
N ALA A 37 -1.69 -26.66 18.69
CA ALA A 37 -0.54 -27.14 19.47
C ALA A 37 0.61 -26.14 19.53
N TYR A 38 0.98 -25.56 18.39
CA TYR A 38 2.14 -24.68 18.30
C TYR A 38 1.80 -23.24 18.66
N TYR A 39 0.58 -22.79 18.34
CA TYR A 39 0.20 -21.37 18.40
C TYR A 39 -1.01 -21.08 19.28
N GLY A 40 -1.76 -22.10 19.69
CA GLY A 40 -2.92 -21.94 20.56
C GLY A 40 -4.09 -21.18 19.96
N ARG A 41 -4.15 -21.08 18.63
CA ARG A 41 -5.16 -20.35 17.85
C ARG A 41 -5.69 -21.23 16.71
N PRO A 42 -6.83 -20.89 16.06
CA PRO A 42 -7.25 -21.60 14.86
C PRO A 42 -6.30 -21.32 13.69
N ALA A 43 -6.32 -22.17 12.67
CA ALA A 43 -5.71 -21.85 11.39
C ALA A 43 -6.40 -20.62 10.78
N ASP A 44 -5.60 -19.69 10.26
CA ASP A 44 -6.12 -18.65 9.37
C ASP A 44 -6.61 -19.29 8.06
N TYR A 45 -7.54 -18.63 7.36
CA TYR A 45 -8.19 -19.19 6.16
C TYR A 45 -7.16 -19.62 5.10
N THR A 46 -6.15 -18.78 4.91
CA THR A 46 -5.07 -18.98 3.95
C THR A 46 -4.17 -20.15 4.33
N GLY A 47 -3.66 -20.15 5.57
CA GLY A 47 -2.77 -21.19 6.07
C GLY A 47 -3.48 -22.55 6.15
N LEU A 48 -4.77 -22.58 6.45
CA LEU A 48 -5.55 -23.82 6.38
C LEU A 48 -5.54 -24.40 4.95
N GLY A 49 -5.78 -23.57 3.93
CA GLY A 49 -5.72 -23.99 2.53
C GLY A 49 -4.33 -24.51 2.14
N TYR A 50 -3.29 -23.75 2.48
CA TYR A 50 -1.89 -24.11 2.20
C TYR A 50 -1.50 -25.47 2.75
N TRP A 51 -1.62 -25.63 4.07
CA TRP A 51 -1.11 -26.80 4.75
C TRP A 51 -1.91 -28.04 4.37
N ASN A 52 -3.18 -27.90 3.99
CA ASN A 52 -3.95 -28.98 3.38
C ASN A 52 -3.36 -29.43 2.04
N GLU A 53 -3.05 -28.50 1.13
CA GLU A 53 -2.43 -28.83 -0.17
C GLU A 53 -1.04 -29.44 0.00
N GLN A 54 -0.24 -28.87 0.90
CA GLN A 54 1.08 -29.38 1.25
C GLN A 54 1.00 -30.81 1.78
N LEU A 55 0.12 -31.07 2.75
CA LEU A 55 -0.08 -32.43 3.27
C LEU A 55 -0.61 -33.38 2.20
N ALA A 56 -1.51 -32.93 1.32
CA ALA A 56 -1.96 -33.74 0.19
C ALA A 56 -0.80 -34.13 -0.74
N SER A 57 0.12 -33.20 -1.02
CA SER A 57 1.29 -33.46 -1.89
C SER A 57 2.25 -34.53 -1.33
N VAL A 58 2.30 -34.69 0.00
CA VAL A 58 3.15 -35.67 0.69
C VAL A 58 2.35 -36.78 1.38
N ASN A 59 1.09 -36.99 0.98
CA ASN A 59 0.20 -38.04 1.50
C ASN A 59 0.07 -38.04 3.04
N GLY A 60 -0.14 -36.87 3.63
CA GLY A 60 -0.42 -36.65 5.05
C GLY A 60 0.81 -36.62 5.95
N ASN A 61 2.03 -36.58 5.40
CA ASN A 61 3.24 -36.54 6.22
C ASN A 61 3.41 -35.16 6.92
N LEU A 62 3.30 -35.16 8.25
CA LEU A 62 3.40 -33.98 9.11
C LEU A 62 4.82 -33.43 9.29
N SER A 63 5.88 -34.08 8.78
CA SER A 63 7.27 -33.64 9.01
C SER A 63 7.51 -32.18 8.62
N MET A 64 6.89 -31.72 7.53
CA MET A 64 7.05 -30.33 7.08
C MET A 64 6.34 -29.33 8.00
N ILE A 65 5.13 -29.65 8.48
CA ILE A 65 4.43 -28.84 9.48
C ILE A 65 5.24 -28.78 10.78
N ILE A 66 5.71 -29.92 11.28
CA ILE A 66 6.47 -30.00 12.52
C ILE A 66 7.73 -29.12 12.45
N GLY A 67 8.45 -29.17 11.32
CA GLY A 67 9.62 -28.35 11.08
C GLY A 67 9.28 -26.86 11.06
N ASN A 68 8.39 -26.45 10.15
CA ASN A 68 8.06 -25.03 9.93
C ASN A 68 7.39 -24.39 11.15
N PHE A 69 6.41 -25.06 11.76
CA PHE A 69 5.71 -24.49 12.91
C PHE A 69 6.62 -24.39 14.12
N GLY A 70 7.38 -25.46 14.40
CA GLY A 70 8.23 -25.56 15.57
C GLY A 70 9.54 -24.75 15.50
N SER A 71 9.81 -24.07 14.38
CA SER A 71 10.93 -23.10 14.26
C SER A 71 10.47 -21.68 13.95
N SER A 72 9.15 -21.43 13.92
CA SER A 72 8.60 -20.11 13.63
C SER A 72 8.81 -19.12 14.77
N ALA A 73 8.82 -17.82 14.45
CA ALA A 73 8.91 -16.75 15.45
C ALA A 73 7.76 -16.83 16.48
N GLU A 74 6.55 -17.22 16.05
CA GLU A 74 5.39 -17.39 16.95
C GLU A 74 5.61 -18.53 17.96
N TYR A 75 6.22 -19.64 17.53
CA TYR A 75 6.58 -20.74 18.44
C TYR A 75 7.69 -20.33 19.40
N GLU A 76 8.73 -19.63 18.92
CA GLU A 76 9.85 -19.18 19.76
C GLU A 76 9.41 -18.12 20.78
N ALA A 77 8.53 -17.19 20.40
CA ALA A 77 7.95 -16.21 21.32
C ALA A 77 7.16 -16.87 22.46
N ARG A 78 6.48 -17.98 22.17
CA ARG A 78 5.63 -18.71 23.11
C ARG A 78 6.41 -19.69 23.99
N TYR A 79 7.34 -20.43 23.38
CA TYR A 79 7.97 -21.59 24.00
C TYR A 79 9.50 -21.50 24.04
N GLY A 80 10.14 -20.67 23.23
CA GLY A 80 11.59 -20.63 23.03
C GLY A 80 12.39 -20.52 24.32
N ALA A 81 11.99 -19.59 25.21
CA ALA A 81 12.66 -19.30 26.47
C ALA A 81 12.43 -20.33 27.61
N LEU A 82 11.53 -21.31 27.41
CA LEU A 82 11.17 -22.28 28.44
C LEU A 82 12.15 -23.46 28.50
N ASP A 83 12.46 -23.96 29.70
CA ASP A 83 13.12 -25.27 29.83
C ASP A 83 12.17 -26.43 29.45
N ASN A 84 12.69 -27.66 29.36
CA ASN A 84 11.89 -28.84 28.97
C ASN A 84 10.70 -29.12 29.92
N SER A 85 10.87 -28.88 31.22
CA SER A 85 9.80 -29.09 32.20
C SER A 85 8.72 -28.02 32.07
N GLN A 86 9.13 -26.76 31.92
CA GLN A 86 8.25 -25.61 31.69
C GLN A 86 7.51 -25.70 30.36
N LEU A 87 8.18 -26.19 29.30
CA LEU A 87 7.56 -26.46 28.00
C LEU A 87 6.41 -27.47 28.15
N VAL A 88 6.65 -28.60 28.80
CA VAL A 88 5.61 -29.63 29.00
C VAL A 88 4.43 -29.06 29.79
N ASP A 89 4.68 -28.28 30.84
CA ASP A 89 3.60 -27.60 31.59
C ASP A 89 2.80 -26.64 30.70
N ALA A 90 3.48 -25.83 29.88
CA ALA A 90 2.85 -24.87 29.00
C ALA A 90 2.02 -25.54 27.90
N VAL A 91 2.53 -26.63 27.31
CA VAL A 91 1.81 -27.41 26.28
C VAL A 91 0.58 -28.08 26.89
N TYR A 92 0.67 -28.69 28.08
CA TYR A 92 -0.49 -29.30 28.75
C TYR A 92 -1.58 -28.28 29.08
N ARG A 93 -1.20 -27.10 29.60
CA ARG A 93 -2.17 -26.03 29.87
C ARG A 93 -2.83 -25.51 28.59
N GLN A 94 -2.05 -25.33 27.52
CA GLN A 94 -2.57 -24.89 26.23
C GLN A 94 -3.53 -25.91 25.61
N LEU A 95 -3.21 -27.20 25.68
CA LEU A 95 -3.97 -28.24 25.01
C LEU A 95 -5.16 -28.73 25.84
N PHE A 96 -4.99 -28.86 27.15
CA PHE A 96 -5.92 -29.59 28.03
C PHE A 96 -6.46 -28.76 29.20
N ASN A 97 -6.08 -27.48 29.31
CA ASN A 97 -6.51 -26.55 30.37
C ASN A 97 -6.17 -27.02 31.80
N ARG A 98 -5.09 -27.81 31.94
CA ARG A 98 -4.64 -28.36 33.21
C ARG A 98 -3.13 -28.59 33.19
N ASP A 99 -2.54 -28.73 34.38
CA ASP A 99 -1.15 -29.17 34.50
C ASP A 99 -1.01 -30.68 34.20
N PRO A 100 0.17 -31.14 33.74
CA PRO A 100 0.44 -32.56 33.52
C PRO A 100 0.50 -33.33 34.83
N GLU A 101 0.05 -34.58 34.80
CA GLU A 101 0.24 -35.51 35.91
C GLU A 101 1.74 -35.76 36.12
N PRO A 102 2.20 -35.98 37.37
CA PRO A 102 3.63 -36.16 37.66
C PRO A 102 4.31 -37.25 36.81
N ALA A 103 3.62 -38.37 36.54
CA ALA A 103 4.16 -39.46 35.73
C ALA A 103 4.23 -39.10 34.23
N GLY A 104 3.22 -38.41 33.70
CA GLY A 104 3.21 -37.94 32.31
C GLY A 104 4.29 -36.89 32.08
N LYS A 105 4.41 -35.92 32.99
CA LYS A 105 5.48 -34.92 32.97
C LYS A 105 6.86 -35.57 32.99
N ALA A 106 7.09 -36.51 33.90
CA ALA A 106 8.37 -37.21 34.01
C ALA A 106 8.73 -37.96 32.71
N PHE A 107 7.75 -38.59 32.05
CA PHE A 107 7.96 -39.25 30.77
C PHE A 107 8.38 -38.27 29.67
N TRP A 108 7.64 -37.18 29.46
CA TRP A 108 7.93 -36.22 28.40
C TRP A 108 9.24 -35.48 28.62
N VAL A 109 9.55 -35.10 29.85
CA VAL A 109 10.83 -34.45 30.19
C VAL A 109 11.99 -35.40 29.93
N ALA A 110 11.91 -36.67 30.35
CA ALA A 110 12.96 -37.65 30.06
C ALA A 110 13.13 -37.92 28.55
N ALA A 111 12.03 -37.90 27.79
CA ALA A 111 12.05 -38.06 26.35
C ALA A 111 12.72 -36.86 25.63
N LEU A 112 12.52 -35.64 26.13
CA LEU A 112 13.18 -34.43 25.65
C LEU A 112 14.67 -34.41 26.04
N ASP A 113 15.00 -34.71 27.30
CA ASP A 113 16.37 -34.66 27.83
C ASP A 113 17.28 -35.73 27.18
N SER A 114 16.70 -36.87 26.80
CA SER A 114 17.42 -37.94 26.08
C SER A 114 17.54 -37.72 24.57
N GLY A 115 16.87 -36.70 24.03
CA GLY A 115 16.80 -36.44 22.59
C GLY A 115 15.92 -37.43 21.81
N LEU A 116 15.14 -38.28 22.49
CA LEU A 116 14.16 -39.17 21.84
C LEU A 116 13.09 -38.35 21.10
N PHE A 117 12.69 -37.23 21.69
CA PHE A 117 11.93 -36.18 21.01
C PHE A 117 12.73 -34.88 21.08
N ASN A 118 12.68 -34.08 20.00
CA ASN A 118 12.98 -32.66 20.10
C ASN A 118 11.72 -31.91 20.56
N ARG A 119 11.88 -30.63 20.90
CA ARG A 119 10.79 -29.78 21.44
C ARG A 119 9.62 -29.65 20.45
N GLN A 120 9.94 -29.56 19.16
CA GLN A 120 8.97 -29.42 18.07
C GLN A 120 8.09 -30.67 17.94
N ASN A 121 8.69 -31.86 17.88
CA ASN A 121 7.99 -33.13 17.78
C ASN A 121 7.18 -33.42 19.04
N ALA A 122 7.74 -33.11 20.23
CA ALA A 122 7.06 -33.34 21.50
C ALA A 122 5.75 -32.54 21.60
N THR A 123 5.75 -31.28 21.16
CA THR A 123 4.58 -30.39 21.19
C THR A 123 3.38 -31.00 20.45
N LEU A 124 3.58 -31.47 19.21
CA LEU A 124 2.51 -32.11 18.45
C LEU A 124 2.23 -33.55 18.93
N ALA A 125 3.26 -34.29 19.36
CA ALA A 125 3.08 -35.66 19.85
C ALA A 125 2.24 -35.72 21.13
N ILE A 126 2.35 -34.74 22.03
CA ILE A 126 1.50 -34.62 23.23
C ILE A 126 0.03 -34.50 22.82
N LEU A 127 -0.27 -33.66 21.82
CA LEU A 127 -1.63 -33.52 21.29
C LEU A 127 -2.11 -34.84 20.67
N LEU A 128 -1.32 -35.43 19.76
CA LEU A 128 -1.72 -36.61 18.99
C LEU A 128 -1.92 -37.86 19.86
N ASN A 129 -1.31 -37.89 21.05
CA ASN A 129 -1.43 -39.00 22.01
C ASN A 129 -2.33 -38.67 23.21
N ALA A 130 -3.14 -37.60 23.12
CA ALA A 130 -4.13 -37.26 24.14
C ALA A 130 -5.15 -38.41 24.33
N GLN A 131 -5.62 -38.61 25.57
CA GLN A 131 -6.54 -39.69 25.94
C GLN A 131 -7.64 -39.18 26.87
N GLY A 132 -8.78 -39.88 26.89
CA GLY A 132 -9.89 -39.54 27.79
C GLY A 132 -10.36 -38.08 27.60
N SER A 133 -10.47 -37.33 28.69
CA SER A 133 -10.88 -35.92 28.68
C SER A 133 -9.92 -35.00 27.91
N ASP A 134 -8.65 -35.37 27.78
CA ASP A 134 -7.68 -34.58 27.01
C ASP A 134 -7.94 -34.71 25.51
N ALA A 135 -8.26 -35.93 25.05
CA ALA A 135 -8.64 -36.17 23.65
C ALA A 135 -9.93 -35.43 23.29
N GLU A 136 -10.90 -35.41 24.22
CA GLU A 136 -12.15 -34.67 24.04
C GLU A 136 -11.91 -33.15 24.01
N SER A 137 -11.06 -32.63 24.90
CA SER A 137 -10.68 -31.21 24.90
C SER A 137 -10.04 -30.79 23.57
N VAL A 138 -9.16 -31.63 23.01
CA VAL A 138 -8.55 -31.40 21.69
C VAL A 138 -9.61 -31.43 20.58
N ALA A 139 -10.50 -32.43 20.58
CA ALA A 139 -11.57 -32.52 19.58
C ALA A 139 -12.51 -31.31 19.62
N ASN A 140 -12.84 -30.84 20.83
CA ASN A 140 -13.66 -29.65 21.04
C ASN A 140 -12.96 -28.38 20.54
N LYS A 141 -11.66 -28.21 20.83
CA LYS A 141 -10.86 -27.10 20.29
C LYS A 141 -10.79 -27.13 18.77
N VAL A 142 -10.56 -28.29 18.17
CA VAL A 142 -10.59 -28.47 16.71
C VAL A 142 -11.96 -28.12 16.14
N THR A 143 -13.06 -28.48 16.81
CA THR A 143 -14.41 -28.14 16.37
C THR A 143 -14.66 -26.63 16.37
N VAL A 144 -14.27 -25.92 17.44
CA VAL A 144 -14.38 -24.46 17.53
C VAL A 144 -13.49 -23.79 16.48
N ALA A 145 -12.24 -24.25 16.33
CA ALA A 145 -11.29 -23.71 15.37
C ALA A 145 -11.75 -23.90 13.92
N SER A 146 -12.20 -25.10 13.56
CA SER A 146 -12.73 -25.41 12.22
C SER A 146 -13.99 -24.61 11.93
N ASN A 147 -14.89 -24.47 12.89
CA ASN A 147 -16.08 -23.64 12.73
C ASN A 147 -15.71 -22.18 12.46
N TYR A 148 -14.76 -21.61 13.19
CA TYR A 148 -14.26 -20.26 12.92
C TYR A 148 -13.70 -20.14 11.49
N THR A 149 -12.74 -20.99 11.10
CA THR A 149 -12.08 -20.88 9.79
C THR A 149 -13.05 -21.13 8.62
N GLN A 150 -14.00 -22.07 8.76
CA GLN A 150 -15.05 -22.29 7.76
C GLN A 150 -15.96 -21.07 7.64
N ASN A 151 -16.35 -20.48 8.76
CA ASN A 151 -17.21 -19.30 8.76
C ASN A 151 -16.52 -18.05 8.21
N LEU A 152 -15.19 -17.90 8.34
CA LEU A 152 -14.45 -16.84 7.64
C LEU A 152 -14.75 -16.88 6.12
N SER A 153 -14.88 -18.07 5.55
CA SER A 153 -15.13 -18.28 4.12
C SER A 153 -16.60 -18.18 3.72
N THR A 154 -17.53 -18.64 4.55
CA THR A 154 -18.96 -18.71 4.20
C THR A 154 -19.75 -17.46 4.59
N GLU A 155 -19.25 -16.70 5.57
CA GLU A 155 -19.90 -15.51 6.14
C GLU A 155 -19.01 -14.27 6.08
N CYS A 156 -17.97 -14.33 5.23
CA CYS A 156 -17.06 -13.24 4.94
C CYS A 156 -16.39 -12.63 6.18
N GLY A 157 -15.79 -13.44 7.04
CA GLY A 157 -14.97 -12.92 8.14
C GLY A 157 -15.74 -12.26 9.29
N ALA A 158 -17.07 -12.41 9.36
CA ALA A 158 -17.90 -11.77 10.38
C ALA A 158 -17.74 -12.34 11.81
N TYR A 159 -16.66 -13.04 12.07
CA TYR A 159 -16.35 -13.72 13.32
C TYR A 159 -15.05 -13.11 13.82
N GLY A 160 -15.03 -12.61 15.07
CA GLY A 160 -13.97 -11.74 15.61
C GLY A 160 -12.51 -12.18 15.39
N SER A 161 -11.56 -11.30 15.69
CA SER A 161 -10.13 -11.47 15.38
C SER A 161 -9.57 -12.83 15.82
N ILE A 162 -8.55 -13.31 15.12
CA ILE A 162 -7.91 -14.60 15.42
C ILE A 162 -7.39 -14.68 16.87
N ASN A 163 -6.99 -13.55 17.46
CA ASN A 163 -6.56 -13.44 18.84
C ASN A 163 -7.73 -13.59 19.84
N GLU A 164 -8.89 -13.03 19.53
CA GLU A 164 -10.11 -13.24 20.32
C GLU A 164 -10.53 -14.70 20.28
N VAL A 165 -10.43 -15.35 19.12
CA VAL A 165 -10.73 -16.77 18.98
C VAL A 165 -9.71 -17.64 19.73
N ALA A 166 -8.43 -17.28 19.69
CA ALA A 166 -7.39 -17.93 20.49
C ALA A 166 -7.69 -17.87 21.99
N SER A 167 -8.11 -16.70 22.50
CA SER A 167 -8.52 -16.52 23.89
C SER A 167 -9.71 -17.42 24.26
N ARG A 168 -10.69 -17.57 23.35
CA ARG A 168 -11.84 -18.46 23.54
C ARG A 168 -11.44 -19.93 23.50
N LEU A 169 -10.59 -20.32 22.56
CA LEU A 169 -10.04 -21.68 22.48
C LEU A 169 -9.32 -22.07 23.76
N ALA A 170 -8.61 -21.14 24.41
CA ALA A 170 -7.96 -21.40 25.69
C ALA A 170 -8.94 -21.77 26.83
N ALA A 171 -10.23 -21.43 26.70
CA ALA A 171 -11.27 -21.79 27.67
C ALA A 171 -12.04 -23.07 27.30
N VAL A 172 -11.81 -23.64 26.11
CA VAL A 172 -12.49 -24.87 25.66
C VAL A 172 -11.91 -26.09 26.36
N ASP A 173 -12.75 -26.91 26.98
CA ASP A 173 -12.38 -28.14 27.68
C ASP A 173 -13.20 -29.34 27.16
N SER A 174 -13.22 -30.46 27.90
CA SER A 174 -13.95 -31.66 27.51
C SER A 174 -15.48 -31.55 27.58
N SER A 175 -16.05 -30.43 28.03
CA SER A 175 -17.49 -30.22 28.16
C SER A 175 -18.11 -29.59 26.90
N SER A 176 -19.34 -29.99 26.57
CA SER A 176 -20.13 -29.41 25.47
C SER A 176 -20.51 -27.93 25.71
N GLU A 177 -20.62 -27.53 26.98
CA GLU A 177 -20.91 -26.17 27.41
C GLU A 177 -19.78 -25.22 27.04
N SER A 178 -18.52 -25.66 27.17
CA SER A 178 -17.36 -24.85 26.78
C SER A 178 -17.33 -24.57 25.26
N VAL A 179 -17.69 -25.56 24.44
CA VAL A 179 -17.84 -25.43 22.98
C VAL A 179 -18.95 -24.44 22.62
N THR A 180 -20.12 -24.61 23.23
CA THR A 180 -21.29 -23.75 22.98
C THR A 180 -21.00 -22.30 23.36
N SER A 181 -20.33 -22.08 24.50
CA SER A 181 -19.93 -20.75 24.96
C SER A 181 -18.96 -20.08 23.98
N ALA A 182 -17.92 -20.81 23.54
CA ALA A 182 -16.94 -20.30 22.58
C ALA A 182 -17.60 -19.95 21.23
N GLN A 183 -18.55 -20.76 20.76
CA GLN A 183 -19.27 -20.53 19.49
C GLN A 183 -20.33 -19.42 19.56
N THR A 184 -21.04 -19.27 20.68
CA THR A 184 -22.06 -18.21 20.81
C THR A 184 -21.42 -16.83 20.75
N GLN A 185 -20.29 -16.66 21.44
CA GLN A 185 -19.53 -15.41 21.41
C GLN A 185 -18.97 -15.09 20.02
N LEU A 186 -18.80 -16.09 19.15
CA LEU A 186 -18.32 -15.93 17.77
C LEU A 186 -19.40 -15.30 16.88
N ILE A 187 -20.68 -15.61 17.12
CA ILE A 187 -21.82 -15.17 16.29
C ILE A 187 -22.27 -13.74 16.62
N ASP A 188 -22.27 -13.34 17.91
CA ASP A 188 -22.75 -12.02 18.37
C ASP A 188 -21.98 -10.82 17.78
N TYR A 189 -20.77 -11.05 17.27
CA TYR A 189 -19.90 -10.00 16.75
C TYR A 189 -20.40 -9.40 15.43
N SER A 190 -20.97 -10.23 14.53
CA SER A 190 -21.37 -9.76 13.19
C SER A 190 -22.64 -8.92 13.14
N ASP A 191 -23.51 -9.05 14.12
CA ASP A 191 -24.86 -8.46 14.10
C ASP A 191 -24.99 -7.25 15.06
N SER A 192 -23.96 -6.96 15.87
CA SER A 192 -24.02 -5.90 16.90
C SER A 192 -23.63 -4.50 16.41
N VAL A 193 -23.02 -4.37 15.22
CA VAL A 193 -22.58 -3.10 14.64
C VAL A 193 -23.33 -2.87 13.33
N THR A 194 -23.96 -1.70 13.18
CA THR A 194 -24.57 -1.29 11.92
C THR A 194 -24.24 0.19 11.69
N PRO A 195 -23.66 0.55 10.54
CA PRO A 195 -23.39 -0.30 9.37
C PRO A 195 -22.20 -1.26 9.57
N ALA A 196 -22.23 -2.40 8.90
CA ALA A 196 -21.17 -3.42 8.93
C ALA A 196 -20.76 -3.86 7.53
N LEU A 197 -19.45 -4.00 7.32
CA LEU A 197 -18.83 -4.44 6.09
C LEU A 197 -17.77 -5.49 6.41
N SER A 198 -17.80 -6.60 5.69
CA SER A 198 -16.75 -7.60 5.77
C SER A 198 -16.57 -8.33 4.43
N PHE A 199 -15.32 -8.54 4.02
CA PHE A 199 -15.00 -9.22 2.77
C PHE A 199 -14.73 -10.70 3.01
N CYS A 200 -15.17 -11.55 2.08
CA CYS A 200 -14.75 -12.94 2.08
C CYS A 200 -13.27 -12.99 1.69
N PRO A 201 -12.39 -13.57 2.53
CA PRO A 201 -10.96 -13.49 2.34
C PRO A 201 -10.51 -14.23 1.08
N THR A 202 -9.52 -13.65 0.40
CA THR A 202 -8.80 -14.26 -0.72
C THR A 202 -7.59 -15.05 -0.19
N PRO A 203 -7.40 -16.32 -0.60
CA PRO A 203 -6.26 -17.10 -0.16
C PRO A 203 -4.95 -16.52 -0.73
N PHE A 204 -3.83 -16.83 -0.07
CA PHE A 204 -2.50 -16.54 -0.61
C PHE A 204 -2.22 -17.48 -1.80
N PRO A 205 -1.55 -17.00 -2.86
CA PRO A 205 -1.27 -17.81 -4.04
C PRO A 205 -0.08 -18.74 -3.81
N TYR A 206 -0.34 -20.04 -3.69
CA TYR A 206 0.70 -21.05 -3.44
C TYR A 206 1.19 -21.76 -4.70
N THR A 207 0.30 -21.96 -5.66
CA THR A 207 0.59 -22.65 -6.92
C THR A 207 0.98 -21.66 -8.01
N ASP A 208 1.81 -22.07 -8.97
CA ASP A 208 2.16 -21.25 -10.14
C ASP A 208 0.91 -20.72 -10.88
N ALA A 209 -0.14 -21.55 -11.02
CA ALA A 209 -1.40 -21.11 -11.62
C ALA A 209 -2.09 -19.98 -10.85
N GLN A 210 -2.08 -20.04 -9.52
CA GLN A 210 -2.61 -18.96 -8.67
C GLN A 210 -1.75 -17.70 -8.76
N LYS A 211 -0.42 -17.85 -8.73
CA LYS A 211 0.52 -16.72 -8.81
C LYS A 211 0.56 -16.03 -10.17
N ARG A 212 -0.03 -16.62 -11.22
CA ARG A 212 -0.24 -16.00 -12.55
C ARG A 212 -1.58 -15.30 -12.70
N SER A 213 -2.46 -15.42 -11.72
CA SER A 213 -3.86 -14.99 -11.81
C SER A 213 -4.17 -13.88 -10.83
N VAL A 214 -5.09 -13.00 -11.20
CA VAL A 214 -5.71 -12.09 -10.23
C VAL A 214 -6.69 -12.89 -9.38
N LEU A 215 -6.41 -13.03 -8.09
CA LEU A 215 -7.34 -13.62 -7.13
C LEU A 215 -8.05 -12.48 -6.40
N ALA A 216 -9.36 -12.54 -6.25
CA ALA A 216 -10.12 -11.49 -5.55
C ALA A 216 -11.22 -12.09 -4.67
N ALA A 217 -11.67 -11.29 -3.71
CA ALA A 217 -12.70 -11.67 -2.76
C ALA A 217 -13.93 -12.14 -3.55
N PRO A 218 -14.46 -13.35 -3.28
CA PRO A 218 -15.56 -13.91 -4.06
C PRO A 218 -16.92 -13.32 -3.66
N ALA A 219 -16.99 -12.70 -2.48
CA ALA A 219 -18.20 -12.10 -1.95
C ALA A 219 -17.87 -11.03 -0.90
N VAL A 220 -18.84 -10.17 -0.62
CA VAL A 220 -18.82 -9.17 0.43
C VAL A 220 -20.12 -9.26 1.23
N ARG A 221 -20.02 -9.12 2.55
CA ARG A 221 -21.18 -8.99 3.44
C ARG A 221 -21.34 -7.52 3.81
N VAL A 222 -22.49 -6.95 3.46
CA VAL A 222 -22.86 -5.57 3.78
C VAL A 222 -24.16 -5.61 4.57
N ASN A 223 -24.14 -5.14 5.81
CA ASN A 223 -25.33 -5.09 6.70
C ASN A 223 -26.09 -6.44 6.75
N GLY A 224 -25.35 -7.54 6.86
CA GLY A 224 -25.90 -8.88 6.91
C GLY A 224 -26.20 -9.54 5.55
N VAL A 225 -26.15 -8.78 4.44
CA VAL A 225 -26.43 -9.30 3.09
C VAL A 225 -25.13 -9.65 2.38
N ILE A 226 -25.00 -10.91 1.98
CA ILE A 226 -23.85 -11.39 1.20
C ILE A 226 -24.15 -11.21 -0.30
N SER A 227 -23.25 -10.51 -0.99
CA SER A 227 -23.32 -10.28 -2.43
C SER A 227 -22.06 -10.82 -3.11
N PRO A 228 -22.18 -11.53 -4.26
CA PRO A 228 -21.02 -11.98 -5.00
C PRO A 228 -20.26 -10.80 -5.58
N ILE A 229 -18.93 -10.86 -5.51
CA ILE A 229 -18.01 -9.89 -6.10
C ILE A 229 -16.81 -10.63 -6.71
N GLY A 230 -15.92 -9.88 -7.33
CA GLY A 230 -14.64 -10.37 -7.84
C GLY A 230 -13.91 -9.26 -8.56
N TYR A 231 -12.75 -9.58 -9.13
CA TYR A 231 -12.01 -8.66 -9.99
C TYR A 231 -12.63 -8.65 -11.40
N ASN A 232 -12.82 -7.47 -11.96
CA ASN A 232 -13.31 -7.26 -13.32
C ASN A 232 -12.37 -6.30 -14.04
N ALA A 233 -11.66 -6.79 -15.08
CA ALA A 233 -10.86 -5.94 -15.95
C ALA A 233 -11.78 -5.12 -16.88
N ILE A 234 -11.53 -3.80 -16.95
CA ILE A 234 -12.20 -2.90 -17.89
C ILE A 234 -11.38 -2.82 -19.19
N LEU A 235 -10.07 -2.60 -19.06
CA LEU A 235 -9.11 -2.47 -20.15
C LEU A 235 -7.77 -3.10 -19.74
N ARG A 236 -7.04 -3.63 -20.72
CA ARG A 236 -5.61 -3.95 -20.61
C ARG A 236 -4.80 -3.08 -21.56
N SER A 237 -3.55 -2.80 -21.24
CA SER A 237 -2.66 -2.03 -22.12
C SER A 237 -2.57 -2.65 -23.51
N GLY A 238 -2.66 -1.84 -24.55
CA GLY A 238 -2.74 -2.31 -25.94
C GLY A 238 -4.14 -2.74 -26.41
N ASP A 239 -5.18 -2.73 -25.57
CA ASP A 239 -6.55 -3.02 -26.03
C ASP A 239 -7.02 -1.95 -27.02
N THR A 240 -7.59 -2.39 -28.14
CA THR A 240 -8.21 -1.51 -29.12
C THR A 240 -9.71 -1.38 -28.84
N VAL A 241 -10.16 -0.19 -28.45
CA VAL A 241 -11.58 0.07 -28.13
C VAL A 241 -12.04 1.35 -28.82
N GLY A 242 -13.11 1.22 -29.62
CA GLY A 242 -13.51 2.28 -30.55
C GLY A 242 -12.42 2.49 -31.61
N SER A 243 -11.86 3.69 -31.68
CA SER A 243 -10.74 4.03 -32.59
C SER A 243 -9.39 4.17 -31.89
N GLY A 244 -9.34 4.08 -30.56
CA GLY A 244 -8.11 4.24 -29.78
C GLY A 244 -7.50 2.92 -29.34
N VAL A 245 -6.22 2.98 -28.97
CA VAL A 245 -5.47 1.87 -28.37
C VAL A 245 -5.02 2.31 -26.99
N PHE A 246 -5.51 1.64 -25.94
CA PHE A 246 -5.27 2.04 -24.56
C PHE A 246 -3.78 1.92 -24.19
N GLY A 247 -3.21 2.96 -23.57
CA GLY A 247 -1.80 3.00 -23.19
C GLY A 247 -0.81 3.23 -24.33
N GLN A 248 -1.25 3.46 -25.57
CA GLN A 248 -0.35 3.81 -26.68
C GLN A 248 0.32 5.17 -26.44
N LEU A 249 1.65 5.23 -26.61
CA LEU A 249 2.39 6.47 -26.40
C LEU A 249 2.45 7.30 -27.69
N VAL A 250 2.32 8.62 -27.54
CA VAL A 250 2.42 9.59 -28.64
C VAL A 250 3.37 10.72 -28.29
N ASP A 251 3.93 11.35 -29.32
CA ASP A 251 4.79 12.54 -29.20
C ASP A 251 3.98 13.83 -29.05
N GLU A 252 4.66 14.97 -28.94
CA GLU A 252 4.04 16.30 -28.81
C GLU A 252 3.13 16.68 -29.98
N ASN A 253 3.29 16.04 -31.15
CA ASN A 253 2.52 16.25 -32.36
C ASN A 253 1.39 15.21 -32.53
N GLY A 254 1.17 14.36 -31.52
CA GLY A 254 0.20 13.28 -31.54
C GLY A 254 0.57 12.12 -32.47
N GLN A 255 1.82 12.00 -32.89
CA GLN A 255 2.30 10.85 -33.66
C GLN A 255 2.66 9.70 -32.71
N VAL A 256 2.34 8.48 -33.14
CA VAL A 256 2.64 7.26 -32.37
C VAL A 256 4.15 7.11 -32.21
N ILE A 257 4.60 7.02 -30.96
CA ILE A 257 5.98 6.65 -30.62
C ILE A 257 6.17 5.17 -30.93
N ARG A 258 7.29 4.84 -31.57
CA ARG A 258 7.59 3.48 -32.04
C ARG A 258 8.82 2.90 -31.37
N GLU A 259 8.80 1.59 -31.21
CA GLU A 259 9.99 0.81 -30.85
C GLU A 259 10.97 0.72 -32.02
N GLU A 260 12.19 0.24 -31.74
CA GLU A 260 13.24 0.06 -32.76
C GLU A 260 12.80 -0.86 -33.91
N ASP A 261 11.91 -1.83 -33.64
CA ASP A 261 11.35 -2.75 -34.63
C ASP A 261 10.20 -2.14 -35.46
N GLY A 262 9.83 -0.88 -35.16
CA GLY A 262 8.76 -0.13 -35.80
C GLY A 262 7.35 -0.41 -35.27
N SER A 263 7.19 -1.32 -34.29
CA SER A 263 5.93 -1.51 -33.58
C SER A 263 5.58 -0.25 -32.76
N ALA A 264 4.29 -0.07 -32.45
CA ALA A 264 3.89 1.03 -31.60
C ALA A 264 4.28 0.73 -30.14
N ARG A 265 4.77 1.76 -29.44
CA ARG A 265 5.06 1.68 -28.01
C ARG A 265 3.78 1.82 -27.20
N TYR A 266 3.63 0.97 -26.19
CA TYR A 266 2.55 1.03 -25.21
C TYR A 266 3.16 0.99 -23.82
N SER A 267 2.57 1.72 -22.88
CA SER A 267 2.94 1.60 -21.47
C SER A 267 2.17 0.44 -20.82
N ASN A 268 2.89 -0.36 -20.03
CA ASN A 268 2.29 -1.30 -19.06
C ASN A 268 2.38 -0.74 -17.63
N ASP A 269 2.79 0.52 -17.50
CA ASP A 269 2.96 1.20 -16.22
C ASP A 269 1.63 1.91 -15.91
N ASN A 270 0.52 1.18 -15.92
CA ASN A 270 -0.81 1.75 -15.67
C ASN A 270 -0.96 2.10 -14.20
N ASP A 271 -1.41 3.31 -13.91
CA ASP A 271 -1.59 3.76 -12.54
C ASP A 271 -3.04 4.22 -12.29
N PHE A 272 -3.25 5.20 -11.41
CA PHE A 272 -4.53 5.68 -10.95
C PHE A 272 -5.54 5.87 -12.09
N SER A 273 -6.72 5.32 -11.86
CA SER A 273 -7.83 5.41 -12.79
C SER A 273 -9.08 5.86 -12.04
N SER A 274 -9.66 6.98 -12.47
CA SER A 274 -10.81 7.58 -11.81
C SER A 274 -12.08 7.47 -12.63
N PHE A 275 -13.20 7.16 -11.96
CA PHE A 275 -14.53 7.29 -12.54
C PHE A 275 -15.02 8.73 -12.41
N ILE A 276 -15.42 9.31 -13.54
CA ILE A 276 -15.89 10.69 -13.66
C ILE A 276 -17.31 10.68 -14.26
N PRO A 277 -18.36 10.56 -13.44
CA PRO A 277 -19.75 10.73 -13.89
C PRO A 277 -19.95 12.13 -14.48
N THR A 278 -20.49 12.21 -15.69
CA THR A 278 -20.71 13.48 -16.41
C THR A 278 -22.05 13.45 -17.12
N GLY A 279 -23.05 14.13 -16.55
CA GLY A 279 -24.42 14.04 -17.03
C GLY A 279 -24.95 12.61 -16.95
N ASP A 280 -25.50 12.09 -18.05
CA ASP A 280 -25.97 10.69 -18.15
C ASP A 280 -24.86 9.69 -18.51
N LYS A 281 -23.62 10.15 -18.73
CA LYS A 281 -22.48 9.30 -19.09
C LYS A 281 -21.53 9.05 -17.93
N LEU A 282 -20.81 7.94 -18.05
CA LEU A 282 -19.68 7.59 -17.19
C LEU A 282 -18.40 7.62 -18.01
N PHE A 283 -17.40 8.37 -17.53
CA PHE A 283 -16.06 8.36 -18.08
C PHE A 283 -15.07 7.77 -17.07
N MET A 284 -13.94 7.28 -17.58
CA MET A 284 -12.75 6.93 -16.81
C MET A 284 -11.56 7.72 -17.33
N VAL A 285 -10.82 8.37 -16.43
CA VAL A 285 -9.50 8.93 -16.73
C VAL A 285 -8.45 8.03 -16.13
N SER A 286 -7.55 7.49 -16.95
CA SER A 286 -6.46 6.61 -16.54
C SER A 286 -5.12 7.24 -16.86
N GLN A 287 -4.15 7.12 -15.97
CA GLN A 287 -2.78 7.60 -16.17
C GLN A 287 -1.76 6.48 -16.19
N PHE A 288 -0.56 6.80 -16.66
CA PHE A 288 0.51 5.84 -16.88
C PHE A 288 1.86 6.42 -16.43
N GLU A 289 2.56 5.66 -15.60
CA GLU A 289 3.79 5.97 -14.89
C GLU A 289 5.07 5.92 -15.78
N SER A 290 4.86 5.80 -17.09
CA SER A 290 5.95 5.77 -18.06
C SER A 290 6.55 7.16 -18.31
N ARG A 291 7.64 7.19 -19.10
CA ARG A 291 8.22 8.40 -19.69
C ARG A 291 8.35 8.22 -21.22
N PRO A 292 7.63 8.99 -22.06
CA PRO A 292 6.60 9.95 -21.67
C PRO A 292 5.42 9.30 -20.95
N GLY A 293 4.90 10.00 -19.94
CA GLY A 293 3.69 9.63 -19.24
C GLY A 293 2.47 9.85 -20.12
N ALA A 294 1.45 9.03 -19.96
CA ALA A 294 0.22 9.10 -20.74
C ALA A 294 -1.00 9.28 -19.87
N MET A 295 -2.03 9.93 -20.41
CA MET A 295 -3.37 9.98 -19.81
C MET A 295 -4.41 9.66 -20.88
N TYR A 296 -5.43 8.90 -20.50
CA TYR A 296 -6.47 8.40 -21.39
C TYR A 296 -7.86 8.71 -20.86
N LEU A 297 -8.76 9.15 -21.74
CA LEU A 297 -10.19 9.24 -21.47
C LEU A 297 -10.88 8.05 -22.10
N SER A 298 -11.60 7.28 -21.29
CA SER A 298 -12.45 6.18 -21.75
C SER A 298 -13.92 6.45 -21.44
N GLU A 299 -14.80 6.31 -22.43
CA GLU A 299 -16.26 6.30 -22.18
C GLU A 299 -16.66 4.88 -21.74
N LEU A 300 -17.47 4.78 -20.70
CA LEU A 300 -17.84 3.51 -20.07
C LEU A 300 -19.33 3.22 -20.20
N ASN A 301 -19.66 1.96 -20.42
CA ASN A 301 -21.00 1.41 -20.24
C ASN A 301 -21.10 0.76 -18.85
N GLN A 302 -22.16 1.09 -18.11
CA GLN A 302 -22.52 0.40 -16.88
C GLN A 302 -23.81 -0.40 -17.09
N ALA A 303 -23.73 -1.72 -17.04
CA ALA A 303 -24.88 -2.60 -17.14
C ALA A 303 -25.77 -2.48 -15.87
N GLY A 304 -27.03 -2.93 -15.95
CA GLY A 304 -27.97 -2.81 -14.84
C GLY A 304 -27.58 -3.57 -13.56
N ASN A 305 -26.71 -4.58 -13.67
CA ASN A 305 -26.10 -5.29 -12.54
C ASN A 305 -24.83 -4.62 -12.00
N GLY A 306 -24.46 -3.44 -12.51
CA GLY A 306 -23.28 -2.69 -12.12
C GLY A 306 -22.00 -3.08 -12.88
N GLN A 307 -22.03 -4.06 -13.80
CA GLN A 307 -20.81 -4.38 -14.55
C GLN A 307 -20.39 -3.25 -15.48
N ILE A 308 -19.10 -2.90 -15.46
CA ILE A 308 -18.53 -1.81 -16.27
C ILE A 308 -17.69 -2.38 -17.42
N SER A 309 -17.84 -1.78 -18.60
CA SER A 309 -17.05 -2.10 -19.80
C SER A 309 -16.73 -0.83 -20.59
N ALA A 310 -15.57 -0.77 -21.25
CA ALA A 310 -15.22 0.36 -22.09
C ALA A 310 -16.01 0.38 -23.43
N ILE A 311 -16.47 1.56 -23.84
CA ILE A 311 -17.13 1.84 -25.13
C ILE A 311 -16.11 2.37 -26.14
N SER A 312 -15.26 3.30 -25.70
CA SER A 312 -14.20 3.93 -26.50
C SER A 312 -13.09 4.42 -25.58
N THR A 313 -11.87 4.51 -26.11
CA THR A 313 -10.74 5.13 -25.41
C THR A 313 -9.99 6.09 -26.34
N ARG A 314 -9.40 7.16 -25.78
CA ARG A 314 -8.53 8.09 -26.51
C ARG A 314 -7.47 8.69 -25.60
N PHE A 315 -6.30 8.97 -26.16
CA PHE A 315 -5.28 9.77 -25.50
C PHE A 315 -5.83 11.18 -25.19
N ILE A 316 -5.43 11.73 -24.05
CA ILE A 316 -5.65 13.12 -23.68
C ILE A 316 -4.41 13.90 -24.09
N ASP A 317 -4.58 14.92 -24.93
CA ASP A 317 -3.49 15.77 -25.39
C ASP A 317 -2.78 16.46 -24.21
N GLN A 318 -1.47 16.25 -24.10
CA GLN A 318 -0.59 16.78 -23.04
C GLN A 318 0.42 17.81 -23.59
N SER A 319 0.29 18.25 -24.84
CA SER A 319 1.19 19.23 -25.45
C SER A 319 1.24 20.56 -24.69
N SER A 320 0.12 20.99 -24.11
CA SER A 320 0.04 22.22 -23.30
C SER A 320 0.74 22.15 -21.94
N ILE A 321 1.17 20.96 -21.50
CA ILE A 321 1.90 20.76 -20.24
C ILE A 321 3.30 20.16 -20.44
N HIS A 322 3.80 20.17 -21.68
CA HIS A 322 5.11 19.64 -22.07
C HIS A 322 5.28 18.13 -21.88
N GLY A 323 4.18 17.37 -22.06
CA GLY A 323 4.15 15.93 -21.86
C GLY A 323 4.09 15.53 -20.38
N GLY A 324 3.78 14.26 -20.13
CA GLY A 324 3.74 13.69 -18.80
C GLY A 324 5.05 13.06 -18.38
N TRP A 325 5.28 12.96 -17.08
CA TRP A 325 6.45 12.32 -16.48
C TRP A 325 6.02 11.50 -15.28
N VAL A 326 6.12 10.17 -15.38
CA VAL A 326 5.90 9.27 -14.23
C VAL A 326 4.59 9.62 -13.53
N HIS A 327 3.48 9.50 -14.26
CA HIS A 327 2.17 9.74 -13.65
C HIS A 327 1.86 8.59 -12.68
N CYS A 328 2.27 8.74 -11.43
CA CYS A 328 2.09 7.77 -10.36
C CYS A 328 0.67 7.83 -9.82
N ALA A 329 0.43 7.91 -8.51
CA ALA A 329 -0.91 7.86 -7.95
C ALA A 329 -1.79 9.09 -8.19
N GLY A 330 -3.00 9.06 -7.64
CA GLY A 330 -3.90 10.20 -7.72
C GLY A 330 -5.16 10.07 -6.89
N SER A 331 -5.98 11.10 -6.96
CA SER A 331 -7.27 11.16 -6.27
C SER A 331 -8.36 11.81 -7.12
N VAL A 332 -9.61 11.65 -6.70
CA VAL A 332 -10.72 12.43 -7.26
C VAL A 332 -10.96 13.64 -6.37
N THR A 333 -10.94 14.83 -6.96
CA THR A 333 -11.22 16.06 -6.21
C THR A 333 -12.68 16.12 -5.75
N PRO A 334 -13.00 16.92 -4.71
CA PRO A 334 -14.39 17.15 -4.29
C PRO A 334 -15.32 17.72 -5.37
N TRP A 335 -14.76 18.25 -6.46
CA TRP A 335 -15.51 18.75 -7.62
C TRP A 335 -15.43 17.80 -8.84
N ASN A 336 -15.14 16.53 -8.59
CA ASN A 336 -15.24 15.40 -9.53
C ASN A 336 -14.31 15.54 -10.74
N THR A 337 -13.04 15.85 -10.49
CA THR A 337 -11.96 15.84 -11.48
C THR A 337 -10.89 14.82 -11.09
N HIS A 338 -10.17 14.32 -12.08
CA HIS A 338 -9.01 13.47 -11.86
C HIS A 338 -7.82 14.35 -11.48
N LEU A 339 -7.22 14.13 -10.31
CA LEU A 339 -6.01 14.80 -9.86
C LEU A 339 -4.89 13.76 -9.76
N GLY A 340 -4.07 13.71 -10.81
CA GLY A 340 -2.88 12.87 -10.90
C GLY A 340 -1.63 13.59 -10.41
N SER A 341 -0.55 12.85 -10.33
CA SER A 341 0.76 13.29 -9.88
C SER A 341 1.83 13.12 -10.95
N GLU A 342 3.00 13.72 -10.73
CA GLU A 342 4.21 13.41 -11.49
C GLU A 342 5.31 13.13 -10.46
N GLU A 343 5.84 11.92 -10.49
CA GLU A 343 6.76 11.42 -9.49
C GLU A 343 8.22 11.46 -9.98
N TYR A 344 9.18 11.26 -9.07
CA TYR A 344 10.62 11.28 -9.32
C TYR A 344 11.07 12.39 -10.28
N GLU A 345 10.93 13.65 -9.89
CA GLU A 345 11.24 14.75 -10.78
C GLU A 345 12.75 14.83 -11.07
N PRO A 346 13.19 15.17 -12.30
CA PRO A 346 14.61 15.23 -12.63
C PRO A 346 15.32 16.33 -11.83
N ASP A 347 16.48 16.03 -11.22
CA ASP A 347 17.22 17.02 -10.42
C ASP A 347 17.80 18.13 -11.32
N ALA A 348 17.26 19.34 -11.17
CA ALA A 348 17.67 20.50 -11.94
C ALA A 348 19.10 20.97 -11.64
N ARG A 349 19.68 20.58 -10.49
CA ARG A 349 21.09 20.86 -10.17
C ARG A 349 22.04 20.09 -11.09
N LEU A 350 21.65 18.88 -11.50
CA LEU A 350 22.47 17.99 -12.32
C LEU A 350 22.24 18.20 -13.83
N PHE A 351 21.28 19.04 -14.18
CA PHE A 351 20.86 19.24 -15.57
C PHE A 351 21.62 20.36 -16.28
N ASN A 352 22.11 20.08 -17.49
CA ASN A 352 22.68 21.08 -18.36
C ASN A 352 21.64 21.63 -19.35
N PHE A 353 21.10 22.81 -19.05
CA PHE A 353 20.11 23.50 -19.87
C PHE A 353 20.59 23.86 -21.30
N ALA A 354 21.89 23.89 -21.57
CA ALA A 354 22.41 24.20 -22.90
C ALA A 354 22.41 22.98 -23.83
N THR A 355 22.59 21.77 -23.26
CA THR A 355 22.65 20.52 -24.02
C THR A 355 21.39 19.68 -23.87
N GLY A 356 20.55 19.97 -22.88
CA GLY A 356 19.37 19.16 -22.55
C GLY A 356 19.74 17.81 -21.94
N THR A 357 20.89 17.71 -21.26
CA THR A 357 21.45 16.43 -20.81
C THR A 357 21.99 16.51 -19.38
N LYS A 358 22.05 15.36 -18.69
CA LYS A 358 22.97 15.11 -17.57
C LYS A 358 24.11 14.25 -18.11
N VAL A 359 25.35 14.68 -17.91
CA VAL A 359 26.53 13.86 -18.20
C VAL A 359 27.09 13.39 -16.86
N THR A 360 27.08 12.08 -16.63
CA THR A 360 27.59 11.47 -15.42
C THR A 360 29.09 11.75 -15.25
N GLY A 361 29.64 11.52 -14.05
CA GLY A 361 31.08 11.65 -13.80
C GLY A 361 31.96 10.76 -14.71
N SER A 362 31.38 9.74 -15.35
CA SER A 362 32.06 8.87 -16.33
C SER A 362 32.03 9.42 -17.77
N GLY A 363 31.37 10.56 -18.00
CA GLY A 363 31.21 11.14 -19.33
C GLY A 363 30.10 10.50 -20.17
N GLN A 364 29.27 9.65 -19.58
CA GLN A 364 28.10 9.06 -20.24
C GLN A 364 26.85 9.90 -19.99
N GLU A 365 25.98 9.94 -21.00
CA GLU A 365 24.65 10.53 -20.86
C GLU A 365 23.76 9.64 -20.01
N ASP A 366 23.06 10.25 -19.05
CA ASP A 366 22.14 9.56 -18.16
C ASP A 366 20.79 9.34 -18.87
N SER A 367 20.44 8.07 -19.13
CA SER A 367 19.20 7.71 -19.83
C SER A 367 17.94 8.19 -19.11
N TYR A 368 18.01 8.41 -17.80
CA TYR A 368 16.93 8.98 -17.01
C TYR A 368 16.51 10.36 -17.55
N TYR A 369 17.49 11.22 -17.84
CA TYR A 369 17.27 12.57 -18.35
C TYR A 369 16.90 12.60 -19.84
N HIS A 370 17.00 11.45 -20.53
CA HIS A 370 16.63 11.28 -21.94
C HIS A 370 15.27 10.60 -22.15
N ALA A 371 14.55 10.28 -21.08
CA ALA A 371 13.32 9.53 -21.17
C ALA A 371 12.21 10.24 -21.98
N MET A 372 12.30 11.57 -22.14
CA MET A 372 11.39 12.38 -22.96
C MET A 372 11.88 12.64 -24.39
N ASP A 373 13.03 12.09 -24.81
CA ASP A 373 13.59 12.30 -26.16
C ASP A 373 12.56 11.98 -27.26
N ALA A 374 11.86 10.84 -27.12
CA ALA A 374 10.86 10.40 -28.08
C ALA A 374 9.62 11.32 -28.13
N TYR A 375 9.35 12.07 -27.06
CA TYR A 375 8.22 13.00 -27.01
C TYR A 375 8.51 14.29 -27.77
N PHE A 376 9.75 14.77 -27.74
CA PHE A 376 10.22 16.00 -28.41
C PHE A 376 10.86 15.74 -29.79
N ASP A 377 10.57 14.59 -30.43
CA ASP A 377 11.17 14.18 -31.71
C ASP A 377 12.71 14.27 -31.73
N GLY A 378 13.34 13.97 -30.59
CA GLY A 378 14.79 14.02 -30.37
C GLY A 378 15.37 15.43 -30.14
N ASP A 379 14.58 16.50 -30.16
CA ASP A 379 15.06 17.85 -29.84
C ASP A 379 15.16 18.08 -28.33
N ARG A 380 16.30 17.67 -27.78
CA ARG A 380 16.64 17.84 -26.36
C ARG A 380 16.72 19.31 -25.91
N THR A 381 16.81 20.29 -26.81
CA THR A 381 16.87 21.71 -26.42
C THR A 381 15.54 22.23 -25.87
N GLN A 382 14.46 21.46 -26.09
CA GLN A 382 13.14 21.71 -25.52
C GLN A 382 13.05 21.28 -24.05
N MET A 383 13.90 20.36 -23.58
CA MET A 383 13.82 19.82 -22.22
C MET A 383 14.10 20.88 -21.14
N ASN A 384 13.28 20.85 -20.09
CA ASN A 384 13.45 21.63 -18.87
C ASN A 384 13.01 20.77 -17.67
N PRO A 385 13.89 20.49 -16.70
CA PRO A 385 13.55 19.64 -15.56
C PRO A 385 12.37 20.19 -14.75
N TYR A 386 12.19 21.52 -14.74
CA TYR A 386 11.09 22.18 -14.04
C TYR A 386 9.73 22.08 -14.76
N PHE A 387 9.64 21.38 -15.89
CA PHE A 387 8.34 21.05 -16.46
C PHE A 387 7.58 20.01 -15.65
N TRP A 388 8.29 19.15 -14.91
CA TRP A 388 7.73 17.95 -14.28
C TRP A 388 7.90 17.94 -12.76
N GLY A 389 7.14 17.09 -12.08
CA GLY A 389 7.11 16.97 -10.61
C GLY A 389 5.96 17.73 -9.98
N HIS A 390 4.84 17.88 -10.68
CA HIS A 390 3.70 18.71 -10.27
C HIS A 390 2.38 17.94 -10.34
N PRO A 391 1.37 18.29 -9.51
CA PRO A 391 0.03 17.74 -9.69
C PRO A 391 -0.58 18.14 -11.03
N ILE A 392 -1.32 17.22 -11.65
CA ILE A 392 -2.02 17.42 -12.92
C ILE A 392 -3.50 17.14 -12.73
N GLU A 393 -4.34 18.10 -13.08
CA GLU A 393 -5.78 17.96 -13.03
C GLU A 393 -6.37 17.81 -14.43
N VAL A 394 -7.14 16.73 -14.63
CA VAL A 394 -7.96 16.50 -15.81
C VAL A 394 -9.43 16.64 -15.45
N LYS A 395 -10.11 17.54 -16.17
CA LYS A 395 -11.55 17.76 -16.05
C LYS A 395 -12.27 17.31 -17.30
N VAL A 396 -13.31 16.50 -17.14
CA VAL A 396 -14.27 16.19 -18.21
C VAL A 396 -15.38 17.24 -18.20
N LEU A 397 -15.52 17.99 -19.28
CA LEU A 397 -16.36 19.18 -19.35
C LEU A 397 -17.83 18.88 -19.66
N ASN A 398 -18.10 17.81 -20.41
CA ASN A 398 -19.45 17.48 -20.89
C ASN A 398 -19.55 16.03 -21.40
N GLU A 399 -20.77 15.61 -21.76
CA GLU A 399 -21.10 14.27 -22.28
C GLU A 399 -20.47 13.93 -23.64
N ASN A 400 -19.86 14.89 -24.34
CA ASN A 400 -19.06 14.60 -25.55
C ASN A 400 -17.63 14.15 -25.20
N GLY A 401 -17.26 14.15 -23.91
CA GLY A 401 -15.93 13.79 -23.47
C GLY A 401 -14.87 14.84 -23.80
N GLU A 402 -15.24 16.13 -23.90
CA GLU A 402 -14.27 17.22 -23.99
C GLU A 402 -13.50 17.35 -22.66
N THR A 403 -12.19 17.55 -22.73
CA THR A 403 -11.31 17.58 -21.54
C THR A 403 -10.46 18.84 -21.49
N THR A 404 -10.17 19.32 -20.28
CA THR A 404 -9.06 20.24 -20.01
C THR A 404 -8.04 19.56 -19.12
N ILE A 405 -6.76 19.90 -19.31
CA ILE A 405 -5.64 19.46 -18.48
C ILE A 405 -4.96 20.71 -17.87
N THR A 406 -4.56 20.65 -16.61
CA THR A 406 -3.92 21.78 -15.91
C THR A 406 -2.83 21.27 -14.99
N LYS A 407 -1.64 21.87 -15.07
CA LYS A 407 -0.54 21.62 -14.15
C LYS A 407 -0.57 22.64 -13.01
N HIS A 408 -0.61 22.17 -11.77
CA HIS A 408 -0.75 23.01 -10.58
C HIS A 408 0.62 23.42 -10.01
N TYR A 409 1.37 24.21 -10.78
CA TYR A 409 2.71 24.67 -10.41
C TYR A 409 2.78 25.38 -9.04
N GLY A 410 1.68 26.02 -8.60
CA GLY A 410 1.59 26.67 -7.29
C GLY A 410 1.60 25.71 -6.10
N MET A 411 1.49 24.39 -6.32
CA MET A 411 1.51 23.37 -5.27
C MET A 411 2.93 22.86 -4.95
N GLY A 412 3.96 23.39 -5.62
CA GLY A 412 5.35 22.97 -5.42
C GLY A 412 5.80 21.90 -6.40
N ARG A 413 7.07 21.50 -6.27
CA ARG A 413 7.74 20.53 -7.13
C ARG A 413 8.50 19.50 -6.29
N MET A 414 8.16 18.23 -6.44
CA MET A 414 8.71 17.11 -5.66
C MET A 414 8.49 15.78 -6.40
N ALA A 415 8.90 14.67 -5.80
CA ALA A 415 8.63 13.34 -6.33
C ALA A 415 7.22 12.96 -5.87
N LEU A 416 6.22 13.56 -6.53
CA LEU A 416 4.89 13.62 -5.98
C LEU A 416 4.20 12.28 -6.17
N GLU A 417 3.88 11.60 -5.06
CA GLU A 417 3.06 10.40 -5.12
C GLU A 417 1.60 10.80 -5.32
N LEU A 418 1.01 11.51 -4.33
CA LEU A 418 -0.40 11.82 -4.34
C LEU A 418 -0.70 13.20 -3.73
N ALA A 419 -1.60 13.92 -4.41
CA ALA A 419 -2.25 15.10 -3.84
C ALA A 419 -3.71 14.77 -3.46
N TYR A 420 -4.07 14.97 -2.19
CA TYR A 420 -5.41 14.70 -1.65
C TYR A 420 -6.09 15.97 -1.17
N VAL A 421 -7.15 16.39 -1.87
CA VAL A 421 -7.91 17.61 -1.53
C VAL A 421 -8.94 17.32 -0.43
N MET A 422 -8.85 18.04 0.67
CA MET A 422 -9.71 17.92 1.84
C MET A 422 -11.13 18.48 1.58
N PRO A 423 -12.13 18.14 2.43
CA PRO A 423 -13.52 18.55 2.19
C PRO A 423 -13.80 20.07 2.18
N ASP A 424 -12.90 20.91 2.70
CA ASP A 424 -13.00 22.37 2.52
C ASP A 424 -12.73 22.86 1.09
N GLN A 425 -12.33 21.94 0.20
CA GLN A 425 -11.99 22.20 -1.20
C GLN A 425 -10.81 23.17 -1.36
N ARG A 426 -9.97 23.30 -0.31
CA ARG A 426 -8.84 24.23 -0.28
C ARG A 426 -7.57 23.57 0.20
N THR A 427 -7.65 22.88 1.32
CA THR A 427 -6.51 22.23 1.96
C THR A 427 -6.20 20.95 1.20
N THR A 428 -4.95 20.76 0.83
CA THR A 428 -4.49 19.61 0.06
C THR A 428 -3.23 19.06 0.72
N TYR A 429 -3.23 17.78 1.05
CA TYR A 429 -2.03 17.08 1.48
C TYR A 429 -1.30 16.52 0.28
N ILE A 430 0.02 16.55 0.33
CA ILE A 430 0.89 16.13 -0.78
C ILE A 430 1.99 15.26 -0.18
N SER A 431 2.05 14.00 -0.60
CA SER A 431 3.12 13.05 -0.28
C SER A 431 4.25 13.13 -1.31
N ASP A 432 5.44 12.75 -0.87
CA ASP A 432 6.69 12.86 -1.60
C ASP A 432 7.40 11.50 -1.49
N ASP A 433 7.49 10.76 -2.58
CA ASP A 433 8.08 9.43 -2.62
C ASP A 433 9.58 9.51 -2.99
N GLY A 434 10.41 8.98 -2.11
CA GLY A 434 11.85 8.94 -2.32
C GLY A 434 12.62 8.58 -1.06
N THR A 435 13.88 9.00 -1.01
CA THR A 435 14.75 8.81 0.15
C THR A 435 15.14 10.16 0.72
N ASN A 436 14.78 10.47 1.97
CA ASN A 436 14.99 11.79 2.58
C ASN A 436 14.14 12.89 1.92
N VAL A 437 12.83 12.67 2.03
CA VAL A 437 11.71 13.46 1.51
C VAL A 437 10.86 13.98 2.67
N GLY A 438 9.77 14.71 2.39
CA GLY A 438 8.90 15.22 3.45
C GLY A 438 7.43 15.36 3.08
N LEU A 439 6.61 15.58 4.11
CA LEU A 439 5.16 15.76 3.97
C LEU A 439 4.80 17.24 3.75
N PHE A 440 3.99 17.51 2.73
CA PHE A 440 3.58 18.88 2.36
C PHE A 440 2.07 19.11 2.48
N MET A 441 1.71 20.37 2.62
CA MET A 441 0.33 20.84 2.61
C MET A 441 0.21 22.12 1.81
N PHE A 442 -0.77 22.17 0.92
CA PHE A 442 -1.15 23.37 0.17
C PHE A 442 -2.53 23.86 0.63
N VAL A 443 -2.69 25.17 0.82
CA VAL A 443 -3.99 25.78 1.14
C VAL A 443 -4.34 26.78 0.04
N ALA A 444 -5.30 26.41 -0.79
CA ALA A 444 -5.77 27.26 -1.88
C ALA A 444 -6.39 28.56 -1.37
N ASP A 445 -6.23 29.65 -2.13
CA ASP A 445 -6.84 30.94 -1.81
C ASP A 445 -8.37 30.90 -1.98
N THR A 446 -8.86 30.08 -2.92
CA THR A 446 -10.29 29.94 -3.24
C THR A 446 -10.70 28.46 -3.21
N ALA A 447 -11.85 28.16 -2.59
CA ALA A 447 -12.40 26.80 -2.58
C ALA A 447 -12.76 26.34 -3.99
N GLY A 448 -12.32 25.13 -4.36
CA GLY A 448 -12.56 24.55 -5.69
C GLY A 448 -11.60 25.03 -6.78
N ASP A 449 -10.54 25.75 -6.42
CA ASP A 449 -9.57 26.31 -7.37
C ASP A 449 -8.14 26.21 -6.80
N LEU A 450 -7.37 25.25 -7.30
CA LEU A 450 -5.99 24.99 -6.89
C LEU A 450 -4.96 25.92 -7.55
N SER A 451 -5.39 26.90 -8.37
CA SER A 451 -4.48 27.71 -9.17
C SER A 451 -3.64 28.71 -8.38
N ALA A 452 -4.01 29.02 -7.13
CA ALA A 452 -3.32 29.96 -6.25
C ALA A 452 -3.47 29.57 -4.78
N GLY A 453 -2.41 29.74 -3.98
CA GLY A 453 -2.45 29.41 -2.56
C GLY A 453 -1.09 29.42 -1.87
N SER A 454 -1.07 28.93 -0.64
CA SER A 454 0.10 28.88 0.23
C SER A 454 0.61 27.45 0.41
N LEU A 455 1.92 27.25 0.26
CA LEU A 455 2.59 25.95 0.43
C LEU A 455 3.28 25.87 1.80
N TYR A 456 3.16 24.72 2.44
CA TYR A 456 3.69 24.41 3.76
C TYR A 456 4.41 23.06 3.76
N ALA A 457 5.43 22.92 4.60
CA ALA A 457 6.10 21.65 4.87
C ALA A 457 5.96 21.27 6.35
N ALA A 458 5.83 19.97 6.62
CA ALA A 458 5.74 19.45 7.96
C ALA A 458 7.08 19.49 8.68
N LYS A 459 7.03 19.75 9.99
CA LYS A 459 8.12 19.55 10.92
C LYS A 459 7.64 18.59 12.00
N LEU A 460 8.25 17.43 12.05
CA LEU A 460 8.00 16.39 13.03
C LEU A 460 8.87 16.60 14.26
N THR A 461 8.30 16.26 15.41
CA THR A 461 9.07 16.08 16.64
C THR A 461 8.69 14.74 17.24
N GLN A 462 9.62 13.79 17.20
CA GLN A 462 9.41 12.47 17.78
C GLN A 462 9.23 12.56 19.30
N THR A 463 8.14 11.98 19.78
CA THR A 463 7.75 11.89 21.18
C THR A 463 7.92 10.49 21.76
N SER A 464 7.96 9.46 20.90
CA SER A 464 8.35 8.10 21.27
C SER A 464 9.86 8.01 21.54
N PRO A 465 10.31 6.99 22.30
CA PRO A 465 11.73 6.68 22.41
C PRO A 465 12.39 6.47 21.04
N ASP A 466 13.70 6.68 20.97
CA ASP A 466 14.49 6.32 19.80
C ASP A 466 14.42 4.80 19.56
N GLU A 467 14.52 4.39 18.30
CA GLU A 467 14.47 2.98 17.85
C GLU A 467 13.14 2.28 18.20
N ASP A 468 12.03 3.03 18.24
CA ASP A 468 10.69 2.44 18.42
C ASP A 468 10.34 1.55 17.22
N ALA A 469 10.17 0.25 17.47
CA ALA A 469 9.80 -0.75 16.47
C ALA A 469 8.36 -0.63 15.99
N ASN A 470 7.53 0.19 16.64
CA ASN A 470 6.15 0.44 16.25
C ASN A 470 6.00 1.68 15.36
N GLY A 471 7.05 2.09 14.65
CA GLY A 471 7.01 3.22 13.70
C GLY A 471 6.96 4.62 14.33
N GLY A 472 6.98 4.72 15.67
CA GLY A 472 7.12 5.97 16.41
C GLY A 472 5.85 6.83 16.52
N ASN A 473 5.94 7.89 17.33
CA ASN A 473 4.88 8.88 17.55
C ASN A 473 5.45 10.30 17.45
N PHE A 474 4.75 11.20 16.77
CA PHE A 474 5.25 12.54 16.44
C PHE A 474 4.19 13.62 16.70
N THR A 475 4.61 14.80 17.15
CA THR A 475 3.83 16.03 16.96
C THR A 475 4.18 16.66 15.63
N VAL A 476 3.20 17.28 14.97
CA VAL A 476 3.35 17.91 13.65
C VAL A 476 3.19 19.42 13.76
N GLU A 477 4.20 20.16 13.31
CA GLU A 477 4.15 21.62 13.09
C GLU A 477 4.23 21.91 11.58
N TRP A 478 3.72 23.06 11.14
CA TRP A 478 3.70 23.43 9.71
C TRP A 478 4.47 24.72 9.46
N ILE A 479 5.44 24.66 8.55
CA ILE A 479 6.28 25.79 8.16
C ILE A 479 5.79 26.31 6.81
N LYS A 480 5.35 27.57 6.75
CA LYS A 480 4.97 28.21 5.48
C LYS A 480 6.22 28.46 4.63
N LEU A 481 6.28 27.85 3.45
CA LEU A 481 7.36 28.04 2.49
C LEU A 481 7.10 29.28 1.61
N GLY A 482 5.87 29.45 1.14
CA GLY A 482 5.55 30.55 0.22
C GLY A 482 4.08 30.66 -0.12
N GLN A 483 3.74 31.68 -0.91
CA GLN A 483 2.42 31.85 -1.54
C GLN A 483 2.63 32.32 -2.98
N SER A 484 1.94 31.68 -3.93
CA SER A 484 2.03 32.01 -5.36
C SER A 484 0.83 31.45 -6.12
N ASN A 485 0.91 31.46 -7.45
CA ASN A 485 -0.09 30.91 -8.36
C ASN A 485 0.58 30.28 -9.58
N ASN A 486 -0.17 29.47 -10.32
CA ASN A 486 0.34 28.72 -11.47
C ASN A 486 0.99 29.63 -12.53
N THR A 487 0.43 30.82 -12.76
CA THR A 487 0.96 31.76 -13.77
C THR A 487 2.33 32.33 -13.38
N GLU A 488 2.51 32.67 -12.11
CA GLU A 488 3.79 33.20 -11.62
C GLU A 488 4.90 32.15 -11.67
N ILE A 489 4.60 30.90 -11.33
CA ILE A 489 5.59 29.81 -11.36
C ILE A 489 5.89 29.38 -12.79
N ALA A 490 4.86 29.26 -13.65
CA ALA A 490 5.07 29.02 -15.08
C ALA A 490 5.99 30.07 -15.72
N ALA A 491 5.83 31.36 -15.35
CA ALA A 491 6.72 32.41 -15.84
C ALA A 491 8.20 32.24 -15.41
N LEU A 492 8.46 31.65 -14.24
CA LEU A 492 9.83 31.32 -13.81
C LEU A 492 10.41 30.17 -14.65
N ILE A 493 9.58 29.17 -14.98
CA ILE A 493 9.95 28.02 -15.80
C ILE A 493 10.23 28.47 -17.24
N ASP A 494 9.35 29.28 -17.82
CA ASP A 494 9.48 29.86 -19.17
C ASP A 494 10.72 30.74 -19.31
N ALA A 495 11.11 31.43 -18.23
CA ALA A 495 12.35 32.20 -18.17
C ALA A 495 13.61 31.32 -18.14
N LYS A 496 13.46 29.99 -18.13
CA LYS A 496 14.52 28.99 -17.94
C LYS A 496 15.35 29.31 -16.70
N THR A 497 14.66 29.57 -15.58
CA THR A 497 15.32 29.72 -14.28
C THR A 497 16.18 28.47 -14.02
N THR A 498 17.43 28.64 -13.61
CA THR A 498 18.34 27.51 -13.31
C THR A 498 18.61 27.39 -11.82
N PHE A 499 18.99 26.19 -11.37
CA PHE A 499 19.42 25.96 -9.98
C PHE A 499 20.47 26.98 -9.51
N ASP A 500 21.49 27.24 -10.33
CA ASP A 500 22.54 28.22 -10.06
C ASP A 500 22.04 29.67 -10.00
N GLN A 501 20.85 29.99 -10.49
CA GLN A 501 20.24 31.31 -10.29
C GLN A 501 19.53 31.40 -8.93
N ILE A 502 19.04 30.28 -8.40
CA ILE A 502 18.33 30.20 -7.12
C ILE A 502 19.34 30.14 -5.96
N PHE A 503 20.38 29.31 -6.08
CA PHE A 503 21.32 29.02 -4.99
C PHE A 503 22.77 29.36 -5.33
N THR A 504 23.55 29.57 -4.27
CA THR A 504 25.02 29.44 -4.29
C THR A 504 25.36 28.15 -3.54
N THR A 505 26.28 27.34 -4.08
CA THR A 505 26.73 26.09 -3.47
C THR A 505 28.12 26.24 -2.85
N ALA A 506 28.39 25.45 -1.82
CA ALA A 506 29.73 25.21 -1.31
C ALA A 506 29.93 23.72 -1.00
N ASP A 507 31.19 23.30 -0.91
CA ASP A 507 31.51 21.95 -0.43
C ASP A 507 31.28 21.88 1.08
N PRO A 508 30.78 20.74 1.60
CA PRO A 508 30.76 20.47 3.03
C PRO A 508 32.14 20.58 3.68
N VAL A 509 32.17 20.95 4.95
CA VAL A 509 33.40 20.97 5.74
C VAL A 509 33.82 19.52 6.00
N VAL A 510 35.04 19.19 5.62
CA VAL A 510 35.64 17.87 5.84
C VAL A 510 36.65 17.87 6.98
N ASP A 511 36.83 16.72 7.64
CA ASP A 511 37.87 16.50 8.64
C ASP A 511 39.27 16.31 8.01
N ALA A 512 40.27 15.98 8.83
CA ALA A 512 41.65 15.81 8.37
C ALA A 512 41.82 14.61 7.42
N GLU A 513 40.88 13.67 7.44
CA GLU A 513 40.83 12.47 6.62
C GLU A 513 39.99 12.68 5.35
N GLY A 514 39.39 13.87 5.17
CA GLY A 514 38.55 14.20 4.01
C GLY A 514 37.11 13.69 4.14
N LYS A 515 36.67 13.30 5.34
CA LYS A 515 35.29 12.88 5.59
C LYS A 515 34.42 14.08 5.93
N ASP A 516 33.24 14.13 5.36
CA ASP A 516 32.22 15.13 5.69
C ASP A 516 31.92 15.14 7.19
N THR A 517 31.92 16.34 7.78
CA THR A 517 31.67 16.58 9.21
C THR A 517 30.20 16.90 9.50
N GLY A 518 29.36 17.06 8.48
CA GLY A 518 27.98 17.55 8.61
C GLY A 518 27.89 19.07 8.80
N ALA A 519 29.01 19.79 8.71
CA ALA A 519 29.03 21.24 8.83
C ALA A 519 29.20 21.92 7.46
N CYS A 520 28.66 23.13 7.34
CA CYS A 520 28.80 23.99 6.18
C CYS A 520 29.69 25.21 6.44
N PRO A 521 30.32 25.78 5.39
CA PRO A 521 31.01 27.06 5.49
C PRO A 521 30.07 28.18 5.99
N ALA A 522 30.65 29.19 6.65
CA ALA A 522 29.87 30.30 7.20
C ALA A 522 29.00 30.99 6.14
N GLY A 523 27.70 31.13 6.44
CA GLY A 523 26.72 31.73 5.54
C GLY A 523 26.00 30.74 4.62
N PHE A 524 26.40 29.47 4.62
CA PHE A 524 25.68 28.38 3.95
C PHE A 524 24.86 27.58 4.98
N THR A 525 23.72 27.07 4.53
CA THR A 525 22.80 26.22 5.30
C THR A 525 23.07 24.78 4.90
N SER A 526 23.13 23.89 5.89
CA SER A 526 23.15 22.45 5.65
C SER A 526 21.77 22.00 5.21
N VAL A 527 21.72 21.27 4.10
CA VAL A 527 20.49 20.76 3.49
C VAL A 527 20.68 19.28 3.30
N ASN A 528 19.81 18.49 3.93
CA ASN A 528 19.75 17.04 3.72
C ASN A 528 18.44 16.70 2.99
N HIS A 529 18.54 16.13 1.79
CA HIS A 529 17.40 15.70 0.99
C HIS A 529 17.83 14.62 -0.01
N GLY A 530 16.89 13.86 -0.55
CA GLY A 530 17.14 12.94 -1.66
C GLY A 530 15.85 12.45 -2.32
N HIS A 531 15.96 11.88 -3.51
CA HIS A 531 14.88 11.12 -4.18
C HIS A 531 15.43 9.78 -4.68
N ASP A 532 16.56 9.77 -5.38
CA ASP A 532 17.19 8.54 -5.89
C ASP A 532 18.38 8.11 -5.01
N ALA A 533 18.34 6.87 -4.51
CA ALA A 533 19.40 6.30 -3.66
C ALA A 533 20.52 5.59 -4.45
N THR A 534 20.46 5.56 -5.79
CA THR A 534 21.25 4.62 -6.60
C THR A 534 22.68 5.05 -6.96
N GLU A 535 23.07 6.32 -6.87
CA GLU A 535 24.43 6.74 -7.29
C GLU A 535 25.16 7.64 -6.31
N GLY A 536 25.80 7.09 -5.27
CA GLY A 536 26.93 7.79 -4.61
C GLY A 536 26.62 9.17 -4.01
N ASP A 537 25.34 9.58 -3.99
CA ASP A 537 24.95 10.97 -3.80
C ASP A 537 25.25 11.43 -2.39
N THR A 538 25.75 12.66 -2.30
CA THR A 538 25.89 13.37 -1.05
C THR A 538 24.52 13.93 -0.70
N TYR A 539 23.79 13.26 0.20
CA TYR A 539 22.56 13.78 0.79
C TYR A 539 22.76 15.16 1.41
N HIS A 540 23.98 15.46 1.85
CA HIS A 540 24.36 16.72 2.46
C HIS A 540 24.87 17.75 1.43
N GLU A 541 24.09 18.81 1.25
CA GLU A 541 24.43 19.99 0.46
C GLU A 541 24.63 21.22 1.35
N CYS A 542 25.57 22.10 0.98
CA CYS A 542 25.72 23.41 1.61
C CYS A 542 25.23 24.50 0.66
N LEU A 543 24.04 25.04 0.95
CA LEU A 543 23.35 25.98 0.09
C LEU A 543 23.17 27.37 0.74
N GLN A 544 23.29 28.41 -0.06
CA GLN A 544 22.89 29.77 0.31
C GLN A 544 21.88 30.28 -0.72
N LEU A 545 20.69 30.67 -0.24
CA LEU A 545 19.66 31.27 -1.08
C LEU A 545 20.13 32.63 -1.61
N LYS A 546 19.96 32.87 -2.91
CA LYS A 546 20.27 34.17 -3.52
C LYS A 546 19.15 35.18 -3.24
N PRO A 547 19.46 36.48 -3.11
CA PRO A 547 18.45 37.49 -2.80
C PRO A 547 17.28 37.48 -3.79
N SER A 548 16.05 37.58 -3.28
CA SER A 548 14.81 37.62 -4.08
C SER A 548 14.44 36.31 -4.81
N MET A 549 15.09 35.19 -4.47
CA MET A 549 14.81 33.88 -5.07
C MET A 549 13.95 32.98 -4.17
N GLU A 550 13.36 33.51 -3.10
CA GLU A 550 12.53 32.75 -2.14
C GLU A 550 11.37 32.02 -2.83
N LYS A 551 10.72 32.67 -3.81
CA LYS A 551 9.63 32.05 -4.57
C LYS A 551 10.11 30.90 -5.46
N ALA A 552 11.21 31.10 -6.20
CA ALA A 552 11.76 30.04 -7.02
C ALA A 552 12.20 28.85 -6.16
N ALA A 553 12.86 29.10 -5.03
CA ALA A 553 13.24 28.06 -4.08
C ALA A 553 12.03 27.30 -3.53
N ALA A 554 10.98 28.01 -3.11
CA ALA A 554 9.80 27.37 -2.51
C ALA A 554 9.02 26.46 -3.47
N PHE A 555 8.92 26.82 -4.75
CA PHE A 555 8.03 26.14 -5.70
C PHE A 555 8.75 25.32 -6.79
N LEU A 556 10.04 25.55 -7.05
CA LEU A 556 10.83 24.77 -8.01
C LEU A 556 11.83 23.82 -7.34
N GLU A 557 12.25 24.13 -6.10
CA GLU A 557 13.25 23.38 -5.32
C GLU A 557 12.69 23.10 -3.91
N THR A 558 11.42 22.68 -3.86
CA THR A 558 10.59 22.66 -2.66
C THR A 558 11.24 21.89 -1.51
N ARG A 559 11.76 20.69 -1.77
CA ARG A 559 12.46 19.86 -0.76
C ARG A 559 13.68 20.57 -0.15
N ARG A 560 14.58 21.09 -1.00
CA ARG A 560 15.77 21.83 -0.56
C ARG A 560 15.39 23.06 0.28
N TYR A 561 14.40 23.81 -0.16
CA TYR A 561 13.95 25.00 0.57
C TYR A 561 13.26 24.63 1.90
N ALA A 562 12.47 23.56 1.94
CA ALA A 562 11.86 23.05 3.17
C ALA A 562 12.90 22.69 4.22
N ALA A 563 13.94 21.93 3.84
CA ALA A 563 15.07 21.61 4.71
C ALA A 563 15.78 22.87 5.22
N MET A 564 16.05 23.85 4.35
CA MET A 564 16.66 25.14 4.76
C MET A 564 15.81 25.90 5.78
N MET A 565 14.48 25.76 5.71
CA MET A 565 13.54 26.39 6.65
C MET A 565 13.34 25.58 7.94
N GLY A 566 13.96 24.40 8.04
CA GLY A 566 13.94 23.52 9.22
C GLY A 566 12.75 22.56 9.27
N ALA A 567 12.11 22.28 8.14
CA ALA A 567 11.14 21.20 7.99
C ALA A 567 11.82 19.82 8.11
N THR A 568 11.03 18.77 8.31
CA THR A 568 11.53 17.40 8.28
C THR A 568 11.66 16.94 6.82
N THR A 569 12.85 16.50 6.43
CA THR A 569 13.16 15.89 5.13
C THR A 569 13.82 14.53 5.30
N GLU A 570 13.43 13.83 6.35
CA GLU A 570 13.96 12.53 6.79
C GLU A 570 13.02 11.37 6.46
N LEU A 571 11.79 11.66 6.05
CA LEU A 571 10.82 10.65 5.66
C LEU A 571 11.31 9.95 4.39
N SER A 572 10.82 8.74 4.15
CA SER A 572 11.20 7.94 2.99
C SER A 572 9.99 7.14 2.53
N LYS A 573 9.81 7.05 1.21
CA LYS A 573 8.72 6.32 0.57
C LYS A 573 7.35 6.70 1.15
N GLU A 574 7.02 7.99 1.19
CA GLU A 574 5.68 8.45 1.57
C GLU A 574 4.77 8.31 0.36
N GLU A 575 3.76 7.45 0.46
CA GLU A 575 2.99 7.07 -0.72
C GLU A 575 1.55 7.64 -0.68
N GLY A 576 0.53 6.80 -0.90
CA GLY A 576 -0.86 7.25 -0.97
C GLY A 576 -1.44 7.85 0.31
N ILE A 577 -2.43 8.73 0.11
CA ILE A 577 -3.13 9.47 1.17
C ILE A 577 -4.65 9.23 1.06
N THR A 578 -5.30 9.04 2.21
CA THR A 578 -6.77 9.07 2.30
C THR A 578 -7.26 9.71 3.59
N PHE A 579 -8.53 10.09 3.65
CA PHE A 579 -9.11 10.80 4.78
C PHE A 579 -10.44 10.19 5.26
N ASN A 580 -10.53 9.95 6.56
CA ASN A 580 -11.77 9.65 7.25
C ASN A 580 -12.35 10.94 7.88
N ALA A 581 -13.39 11.47 7.25
CA ALA A 581 -14.09 12.67 7.69
C ALA A 581 -14.90 12.50 8.98
N ALA A 582 -15.27 11.26 9.36
CA ALA A 582 -16.04 11.02 10.58
C ALA A 582 -15.19 11.25 11.84
N ASP A 583 -13.93 10.83 11.79
CA ASP A 583 -13.00 10.89 12.93
C ASP A 583 -11.93 11.98 12.79
N ASN A 584 -11.94 12.73 11.68
CA ASN A 584 -10.90 13.69 11.30
C ASN A 584 -9.50 13.07 11.31
N LYS A 585 -9.37 11.92 10.65
CA LYS A 585 -8.12 11.17 10.54
C LYS A 585 -7.64 11.13 9.11
N LEU A 586 -6.42 11.61 8.89
CA LEU A 586 -5.69 11.40 7.64
C LEU A 586 -4.86 10.12 7.78
N TYR A 587 -4.76 9.34 6.72
CA TYR A 587 -3.89 8.18 6.64
C TYR A 587 -2.88 8.39 5.52
N VAL A 588 -1.62 8.09 5.80
CA VAL A 588 -0.50 8.17 4.87
C VAL A 588 0.25 6.86 4.96
N SER A 589 0.55 6.24 3.83
CA SER A 589 1.38 5.05 3.78
C SER A 589 2.85 5.41 3.71
N ILE A 590 3.67 4.57 4.33
CA ILE A 590 5.12 4.60 4.25
C ILE A 590 5.57 3.21 3.80
N SER A 591 6.01 3.10 2.55
CA SER A 591 6.34 1.81 1.93
C SER A 591 7.57 1.16 2.59
N ASP A 592 8.54 1.92 3.07
CA ASP A 592 9.73 1.39 3.76
C ASP A 592 10.23 2.35 4.85
N ILE A 593 10.31 1.89 6.09
CA ILE A 593 10.84 2.69 7.20
C ILE A 593 12.36 2.51 7.21
N ARG A 594 13.08 3.41 6.52
CA ARG A 594 14.52 3.30 6.31
C ARG A 594 15.28 4.63 6.33
N TYR A 595 16.59 4.51 6.47
CA TYR A 595 17.58 5.54 6.14
C TYR A 595 17.42 6.81 6.99
N GLY A 596 16.98 7.92 6.40
CA GLY A 596 16.77 9.19 7.11
C GLY A 596 15.81 9.06 8.29
N MET A 597 14.87 8.10 8.24
CA MET A 597 13.95 7.83 9.35
C MET A 597 14.62 7.11 10.53
N GLU A 598 15.76 6.45 10.30
CA GLU A 598 16.50 5.75 11.33
C GLU A 598 17.46 6.71 12.04
N ASN A 599 17.83 6.39 13.29
CA ASN A 599 18.75 7.23 14.06
C ASN A 599 20.20 7.12 13.56
N ASN A 600 20.56 7.88 12.51
CA ASN A 600 21.87 7.84 11.88
C ASN A 600 22.29 6.43 11.45
N LYS A 601 21.38 5.70 10.82
CA LYS A 601 21.58 4.32 10.40
C LYS A 601 21.19 4.08 8.95
N LYS A 602 21.60 2.91 8.46
CA LYS A 602 21.16 2.30 7.21
C LYS A 602 20.78 0.85 7.50
N THR A 603 19.51 0.49 7.37
CA THR A 603 19.01 -0.89 7.57
C THR A 603 19.44 -1.48 8.92
N GLY A 604 19.25 -0.71 9.99
CA GLY A 604 19.58 -1.07 11.37
C GLY A 604 21.06 -0.99 11.75
N LYS A 605 21.95 -0.54 10.86
CA LYS A 605 23.40 -0.46 11.08
C LYS A 605 23.89 0.99 11.06
N ASP A 606 24.77 1.35 12.00
CA ASP A 606 25.34 2.70 12.11
C ASP A 606 25.87 3.22 10.77
N ASN A 607 25.27 4.31 10.31
CA ASN A 607 25.63 4.99 9.07
C ASN A 607 25.01 6.38 9.02
N THR A 608 25.83 7.41 9.18
CA THR A 608 25.35 8.80 9.17
C THR A 608 25.06 9.33 7.77
N LYS A 609 25.37 8.61 6.68
CA LYS A 609 25.30 9.14 5.30
C LYS A 609 23.94 9.78 4.98
N TYR A 610 22.85 9.16 5.45
CA TYR A 610 21.49 9.53 5.09
C TYR A 610 20.93 10.70 5.89
N ASP A 611 21.57 11.11 6.97
CA ASP A 611 21.12 12.27 7.75
C ASP A 611 22.29 13.16 8.21
N ILE A 612 23.44 13.04 7.55
CA ILE A 612 24.59 13.89 7.84
C ILE A 612 24.25 15.35 7.51
N GLY A 613 24.51 16.24 8.48
CA GLY A 613 24.10 17.65 8.41
C GLY A 613 22.60 17.89 8.59
N GLY A 614 21.79 16.84 8.54
CA GLY A 614 20.36 16.87 8.80
C GLY A 614 20.04 16.97 10.29
N PRO A 615 18.75 17.17 10.63
CA PRO A 615 18.35 17.46 11.99
C PRO A 615 18.07 16.22 12.85
N ASN A 616 18.07 15.00 12.28
CA ASN A 616 17.81 13.72 12.95
C ASN A 616 16.55 13.75 13.82
N GLN A 617 15.47 14.36 13.31
CA GLN A 617 14.18 14.52 13.99
C GLN A 617 13.42 13.21 14.07
N VAL A 618 13.60 12.30 13.09
CA VAL A 618 13.00 10.97 13.02
C VAL A 618 14.05 9.92 13.38
N ARG A 619 13.73 9.06 14.35
CA ARG A 619 14.67 8.11 14.96
C ARG A 619 13.96 6.82 15.31
N VAL A 620 13.30 6.19 14.34
CA VAL A 620 12.54 4.94 14.52
C VAL A 620 13.38 3.72 14.12
N ALA A 621 12.95 2.52 14.50
CA ALA A 621 13.66 1.32 14.08
C ALA A 621 13.37 1.02 12.60
N TRP A 622 14.38 0.49 11.89
CA TRP A 622 14.25 0.03 10.52
C TRP A 622 13.15 -1.03 10.38
N ASN A 623 12.28 -0.88 9.38
CA ASN A 623 11.31 -1.89 8.98
C ASN A 623 11.14 -1.92 7.45
N PRO A 624 11.62 -2.99 6.77
CA PRO A 624 11.55 -3.10 5.32
C PRO A 624 10.15 -3.43 4.78
N CYS A 625 9.18 -3.73 5.65
CA CYS A 625 7.79 -4.00 5.27
C CYS A 625 6.90 -2.76 5.40
N GLY A 626 7.45 -1.62 5.82
CA GLY A 626 6.73 -0.34 5.90
C GLY A 626 5.62 -0.29 6.94
N GLY A 627 4.72 0.68 6.80
CA GLY A 627 3.57 0.87 7.67
C GLY A 627 2.61 1.94 7.16
N VAL A 628 1.38 1.90 7.66
CA VAL A 628 0.40 2.99 7.46
C VAL A 628 0.36 3.85 8.73
N TYR A 629 0.46 5.15 8.56
CA TYR A 629 0.41 6.14 9.61
C TYR A 629 -0.94 6.84 9.65
N GLU A 630 -1.43 7.14 10.85
CA GLU A 630 -2.60 7.98 11.08
C GLU A 630 -2.19 9.33 11.65
N LEU A 631 -2.89 10.39 11.23
CA LEU A 631 -2.69 11.76 11.70
C LEU A 631 -4.02 12.35 12.17
N SER A 632 -4.05 12.93 13.37
CA SER A 632 -5.20 13.69 13.83
C SER A 632 -5.23 15.06 13.18
N VAL A 633 -6.37 15.40 12.60
CA VAL A 633 -6.58 16.64 11.84
C VAL A 633 -7.54 17.56 12.59
N GLY A 634 -7.25 18.87 12.60
CA GLY A 634 -8.17 19.86 13.16
C GLY A 634 -7.83 21.29 12.79
N SER A 635 -8.62 22.23 13.29
CA SER A 635 -8.52 23.63 12.89
C SER A 635 -7.22 24.32 13.32
N GLU A 636 -6.74 25.21 12.46
CA GLU A 636 -5.65 26.14 12.74
C GLU A 636 -5.96 27.52 12.14
N ALA A 637 -6.35 28.45 13.00
CA ALA A 637 -6.77 29.78 12.58
C ALA A 637 -5.63 30.58 11.91
N THR A 638 -4.37 30.31 12.28
CA THR A 638 -3.21 31.01 11.70
C THR A 638 -2.90 30.57 10.27
N ILE A 639 -3.23 29.33 9.92
CA ILE A 639 -3.12 28.78 8.56
C ILE A 639 -4.41 29.07 7.77
N GLY A 640 -5.55 29.19 8.46
CA GLY A 640 -6.84 29.47 7.84
C GLY A 640 -7.49 28.22 7.23
N SER A 641 -7.27 27.07 7.88
CA SER A 641 -7.80 25.76 7.49
C SER A 641 -8.36 25.01 8.71
N ASP A 642 -9.43 24.26 8.50
CA ASP A 642 -10.01 23.31 9.47
C ASP A 642 -9.36 21.91 9.41
N TYR A 643 -8.44 21.72 8.47
CA TYR A 643 -7.88 20.44 8.08
C TYR A 643 -6.36 20.39 8.25
N VAL A 644 -5.85 20.81 9.43
CA VAL A 644 -4.41 20.82 9.72
C VAL A 644 -4.02 19.68 10.66
N ALA A 645 -3.09 18.83 10.22
CA ALA A 645 -2.59 17.69 10.99
C ALA A 645 -1.77 18.18 12.19
N LYS A 646 -1.96 17.54 13.34
CA LYS A 646 -1.37 17.93 14.64
C LYS A 646 -0.42 16.89 15.22
N ASP A 647 -0.63 15.64 14.86
CA ASP A 647 0.15 14.49 15.30
C ASP A 647 0.20 13.44 14.20
N MET A 648 1.12 12.49 14.34
CA MET A 648 1.33 11.36 13.44
C MET A 648 1.81 10.15 14.26
N SER A 649 1.21 8.98 14.01
CA SER A 649 1.60 7.71 14.65
C SER A 649 1.32 6.54 13.72
N ALA A 650 2.13 5.49 13.78
CA ALA A 650 1.86 4.29 12.98
C ALA A 650 0.57 3.59 13.46
N LEU A 651 -0.34 3.32 12.52
CA LEU A 651 -1.58 2.57 12.72
C LEU A 651 -1.34 1.07 12.62
N VAL A 652 -0.62 0.66 11.58
CA VAL A 652 -0.24 -0.73 11.31
C VAL A 652 1.15 -0.75 10.67
N VAL A 653 1.99 -1.66 11.12
CA VAL A 653 3.38 -1.81 10.66
C VAL A 653 3.57 -3.24 10.17
N GLY A 654 4.26 -3.42 9.04
CA GLY A 654 4.55 -4.74 8.47
C GLY A 654 5.50 -5.57 9.34
N ASP A 655 5.47 -6.90 9.18
CA ASP A 655 6.27 -7.84 9.96
C ASP A 655 7.34 -8.51 9.09
N PRO A 656 8.64 -8.16 9.24
CA PRO A 656 9.74 -8.71 8.43
C PRO A 656 10.21 -10.13 8.84
N ASN A 657 9.53 -10.83 9.76
CA ASN A 657 10.05 -12.08 10.37
C ASN A 657 9.16 -13.32 10.16
N SER A 658 8.77 -13.65 8.92
CA SER A 658 7.77 -14.69 8.71
C SER A 658 8.30 -16.11 8.49
N GLY A 659 9.44 -16.30 7.82
CA GLY A 659 10.02 -17.64 7.58
C GLY A 659 9.09 -18.62 6.85
N ILE A 660 8.04 -18.12 6.17
CA ILE A 660 6.96 -18.94 5.59
C ILE A 660 7.28 -19.40 4.15
N ASN A 661 8.22 -18.78 3.44
CA ASN A 661 8.81 -19.27 2.19
C ASN A 661 10.07 -18.46 1.81
N ASP A 662 10.97 -19.01 1.00
CA ASP A 662 12.26 -18.36 0.63
C ASP A 662 12.09 -17.08 -0.22
N ASP A 663 10.90 -16.86 -0.82
CA ASP A 663 10.62 -15.76 -1.75
C ASP A 663 9.88 -14.55 -1.14
N ASN A 664 9.45 -14.59 0.13
CA ASN A 664 8.69 -13.49 0.77
C ASN A 664 9.43 -13.01 2.02
N THR A 665 9.88 -11.76 2.03
CA THR A 665 10.62 -11.19 3.18
C THR A 665 9.70 -10.64 4.28
N CYS A 666 8.44 -10.37 3.95
CA CYS A 666 7.41 -9.94 4.89
C CYS A 666 6.45 -11.07 5.25
N ASN A 667 5.69 -10.88 6.33
CA ASN A 667 4.68 -11.82 6.75
C ASN A 667 3.50 -11.80 5.81
N ILE A 668 3.25 -12.95 5.15
CA ILE A 668 2.16 -13.13 4.19
C ILE A 668 0.77 -12.78 4.76
N ASN A 669 0.61 -12.73 6.08
CA ASN A 669 -0.63 -12.37 6.76
C ASN A 669 -0.62 -10.95 7.38
N GLY A 670 0.44 -10.18 7.14
CA GLY A 670 0.56 -8.76 7.43
C GLY A 670 0.70 -7.96 6.14
N ILE A 671 0.83 -6.63 6.25
CA ILE A 671 1.15 -5.77 5.11
C ILE A 671 2.64 -5.85 4.76
N ALA A 672 2.96 -5.63 3.49
CA ALA A 672 4.31 -5.46 2.97
C ALA A 672 4.34 -4.28 2.01
N ASN A 673 5.18 -3.28 2.30
CA ASN A 673 5.36 -2.08 1.47
C ASN A 673 4.01 -1.47 1.06
N PRO A 674 3.22 -1.00 2.05
CA PRO A 674 1.94 -0.38 1.74
C PRO A 674 2.19 0.85 0.89
N ASP A 675 1.59 0.86 -0.28
CA ASP A 675 1.58 2.00 -1.18
C ASP A 675 0.20 2.67 -1.07
N ASN A 676 -0.67 2.61 -2.06
CA ASN A 676 -1.79 3.55 -2.08
C ASN A 676 -2.97 3.13 -1.17
N LEU A 677 -3.71 4.13 -0.68
CA LEU A 677 -4.76 3.97 0.34
C LEU A 677 -6.11 4.54 -0.11
N THR A 678 -7.20 3.90 0.32
CA THR A 678 -8.55 4.52 0.25
C THR A 678 -9.40 4.12 1.45
N TYR A 679 -10.34 4.98 1.86
CA TYR A 679 -11.19 4.73 3.03
C TYR A 679 -12.64 4.53 2.59
N ILE A 680 -13.34 3.57 3.20
CA ILE A 680 -14.76 3.30 2.95
C ILE A 680 -15.59 4.05 3.99
N PRO A 681 -16.23 5.19 3.63
CA PRO A 681 -16.91 6.04 4.59
C PRO A 681 -18.06 5.32 5.31
N GLY A 682 -18.09 5.47 6.64
CA GLY A 682 -19.14 4.89 7.48
C GLY A 682 -18.91 3.44 7.90
N TYR A 683 -17.90 2.76 7.35
CA TYR A 683 -17.66 1.32 7.62
C TYR A 683 -16.36 1.03 8.37
N GLN A 684 -15.64 2.06 8.85
CA GLN A 684 -14.39 1.89 9.61
C GLN A 684 -13.38 0.97 8.91
N THR A 685 -13.35 1.02 7.58
CA THR A 685 -12.55 0.11 6.75
C THR A 685 -11.62 0.92 5.86
N LEU A 686 -10.32 0.75 6.09
CA LEU A 686 -9.26 1.26 5.24
C LEU A 686 -8.86 0.17 4.24
N ILE A 687 -8.75 0.52 2.97
CA ILE A 687 -8.19 -0.34 1.92
C ILE A 687 -6.74 0.07 1.71
N ILE A 688 -5.85 -0.91 1.68
CA ILE A 688 -4.40 -0.74 1.58
C ILE A 688 -3.93 -1.57 0.39
N GLY A 689 -3.35 -0.92 -0.62
CA GLY A 689 -2.59 -1.59 -1.69
C GLY A 689 -1.13 -1.77 -1.29
N GLU A 690 -0.49 -2.75 -1.88
CA GLU A 690 0.95 -2.99 -1.79
C GLU A 690 1.63 -2.73 -3.14
N ASP A 691 2.85 -2.22 -3.07
CA ASP A 691 3.88 -2.22 -4.12
C ASP A 691 5.14 -2.83 -3.48
N THR A 692 5.48 -4.07 -3.85
CA THR A 692 6.59 -4.76 -3.22
C THR A 692 7.48 -5.55 -4.18
N GLY A 693 8.74 -5.10 -4.26
CA GLY A 693 9.77 -5.85 -4.98
C GLY A 693 10.24 -7.15 -4.31
N SER A 694 10.06 -7.32 -2.99
CA SER A 694 10.54 -8.55 -2.27
C SER A 694 9.82 -8.88 -0.95
N GLY A 695 8.91 -8.04 -0.48
CA GLY A 695 8.11 -8.24 0.71
C GLY A 695 7.13 -9.39 0.53
N HIS A 696 6.21 -9.23 -0.43
CA HIS A 696 5.39 -10.32 -0.96
C HIS A 696 5.77 -10.60 -2.42
N GLN A 697 5.64 -11.85 -2.86
CA GLN A 697 5.88 -12.20 -4.26
C GLN A 697 4.72 -11.82 -5.19
N ASN A 698 3.52 -11.75 -4.62
CA ASN A 698 2.30 -11.36 -5.28
C ASN A 698 1.63 -10.33 -4.39
N ASP A 699 1.53 -9.11 -4.89
CA ASP A 699 1.06 -7.97 -4.14
C ASP A 699 -0.40 -8.09 -3.77
N VAL A 700 -0.76 -7.46 -2.66
CA VAL A 700 -2.02 -7.68 -1.99
C VAL A 700 -2.79 -6.38 -1.84
N ILE A 701 -4.10 -6.44 -2.10
CA ILE A 701 -5.03 -5.44 -1.54
C ILE A 701 -5.62 -5.99 -0.25
N TRP A 702 -5.47 -5.24 0.83
CA TRP A 702 -6.02 -5.52 2.15
C TRP A 702 -7.24 -4.65 2.46
N ALA A 703 -8.21 -5.21 3.16
CA ALA A 703 -9.20 -4.47 3.92
C ALA A 703 -8.83 -4.52 5.41
N TYR A 704 -8.48 -3.36 5.97
CA TYR A 704 -8.16 -3.16 7.38
C TYR A 704 -9.33 -2.55 8.14
N ASN A 705 -9.89 -3.29 9.08
CA ASN A 705 -10.95 -2.79 9.96
C ASN A 705 -10.33 -2.02 11.13
N LEU A 706 -10.66 -0.73 11.28
CA LEU A 706 -10.10 0.18 12.29
C LEU A 706 -10.56 -0.13 13.72
N ASP A 707 -11.81 -0.57 13.90
CA ASP A 707 -12.36 -0.86 15.22
C ASP A 707 -11.71 -2.11 15.84
N HIS A 708 -11.39 -3.08 15.00
CA HIS A 708 -10.93 -4.40 15.41
C HIS A 708 -9.44 -4.65 15.12
N ARG A 709 -8.82 -3.75 14.36
CA ARG A 709 -7.42 -3.83 13.92
C ARG A 709 -7.11 -5.15 13.21
N THR A 710 -8.02 -5.58 12.34
CA THR A 710 -7.91 -6.85 11.60
C THR A 710 -7.67 -6.59 10.11
N LEU A 711 -6.71 -7.32 9.54
CA LEU A 711 -6.41 -7.33 8.11
C LEU A 711 -7.14 -8.50 7.44
N THR A 712 -7.84 -8.20 6.35
CA THR A 712 -8.46 -9.20 5.46
C THR A 712 -7.87 -9.05 4.08
N ARG A 713 -7.23 -10.10 3.56
CA ARG A 713 -6.77 -10.11 2.16
C ARG A 713 -7.97 -10.13 1.23
N ILE A 714 -8.09 -9.15 0.33
CA ILE A 714 -9.22 -9.07 -0.62
C ILE A 714 -8.79 -9.23 -2.08
N GLN A 715 -7.51 -9.04 -2.41
CA GLN A 715 -6.99 -9.34 -3.76
C GLN A 715 -5.53 -9.79 -3.70
N THR A 716 -5.08 -10.60 -4.66
CA THR A 716 -3.65 -10.76 -5.02
C THR A 716 -3.42 -10.53 -6.51
N THR A 717 -2.27 -9.99 -6.86
CA THR A 717 -1.84 -9.75 -8.24
C THR A 717 -1.13 -10.97 -8.83
N PRO A 718 -0.91 -11.02 -10.16
CA PRO A 718 0.07 -11.91 -10.80
C PRO A 718 1.50 -11.68 -10.30
N TYR A 719 2.43 -12.51 -10.72
CA TYR A 719 3.85 -12.41 -10.39
C TYR A 719 4.41 -11.02 -10.71
N GLY A 720 5.21 -10.47 -9.80
CA GLY A 720 6.05 -9.29 -10.05
C GLY A 720 5.30 -8.07 -10.58
N SER A 721 4.02 -7.97 -10.23
CA SER A 721 3.19 -6.77 -10.43
C SER A 721 2.81 -6.20 -9.08
N GLU A 722 2.65 -4.90 -9.04
CA GLU A 722 2.10 -4.18 -7.90
C GLU A 722 0.58 -3.96 -7.99
N THR A 723 0.01 -3.54 -6.86
CA THR A 723 -1.34 -2.95 -6.81
C THR A 723 -1.24 -1.44 -6.72
N THR A 724 -1.46 -0.74 -7.81
CA THR A 724 -1.45 0.72 -7.78
C THR A 724 -2.83 1.31 -7.52
N SER A 725 -2.86 2.33 -6.67
CA SER A 725 -3.95 3.30 -6.54
C SER A 725 -5.35 2.70 -6.33
N PRO A 726 -5.57 1.83 -5.32
CA PRO A 726 -6.92 1.40 -4.99
C PRO A 726 -7.75 2.59 -4.55
N TYR A 727 -8.90 2.79 -5.19
CA TYR A 727 -9.75 3.95 -4.94
C TYR A 727 -11.22 3.57 -4.82
N PHE A 728 -11.85 4.02 -3.75
CA PHE A 728 -13.21 3.63 -3.43
C PHE A 728 -14.25 4.62 -3.96
N TYR A 729 -15.26 4.09 -4.64
CA TYR A 729 -16.47 4.80 -5.03
C TYR A 729 -17.66 4.21 -4.28
N ALA A 730 -18.30 5.00 -3.43
CA ALA A 730 -19.47 4.54 -2.67
C ALA A 730 -20.71 4.31 -3.55
N ASN A 731 -20.82 5.08 -4.64
CA ASN A 731 -21.97 5.09 -5.52
C ASN A 731 -21.65 5.68 -6.89
N VAL A 732 -21.50 4.81 -7.88
CA VAL A 732 -21.55 5.15 -9.31
C VAL A 732 -22.74 4.39 -9.89
N GLY A 733 -23.75 5.12 -10.36
CA GLY A 733 -24.97 4.55 -10.94
C GLY A 733 -25.69 3.51 -10.08
N GLY A 734 -25.64 3.64 -8.76
CA GLY A 734 -26.32 2.75 -7.81
C GLY A 734 -25.50 1.57 -7.30
N HIS A 735 -24.19 1.52 -7.61
CA HIS A 735 -23.28 0.45 -7.18
C HIS A 735 -21.99 1.04 -6.59
N GLY A 736 -21.36 0.33 -5.66
CA GLY A 736 -20.03 0.69 -5.14
C GLY A 736 -18.91 -0.02 -5.91
N TYR A 737 -17.70 0.54 -5.89
CA TYR A 737 -16.53 -0.01 -6.57
C TYR A 737 -15.26 0.26 -5.77
N ILE A 738 -14.34 -0.70 -5.76
CA ILE A 738 -12.93 -0.46 -5.37
C ILE A 738 -12.13 -0.61 -6.65
N MET A 739 -11.59 0.49 -7.17
CA MET A 739 -10.66 0.43 -8.29
C MET A 739 -9.45 -0.41 -7.91
N SER A 740 -8.96 -1.18 -8.86
CA SER A 740 -7.73 -1.94 -8.70
C SER A 740 -7.05 -2.03 -10.05
N VAL A 741 -5.86 -1.43 -10.09
CA VAL A 741 -4.96 -1.47 -11.22
C VAL A 741 -3.82 -2.42 -10.87
N ILE A 742 -3.39 -3.18 -11.86
CA ILE A 742 -2.30 -4.14 -11.74
C ILE A 742 -1.25 -3.68 -12.73
N GLN A 743 -0.23 -2.99 -12.21
CA GLN A 743 0.85 -2.43 -13.00
C GLN A 743 1.81 -3.55 -13.43
N HIS A 744 2.44 -3.38 -14.60
CA HIS A 744 3.59 -4.14 -15.12
C HIS A 744 3.75 -5.61 -14.65
N PRO A 745 2.78 -6.51 -14.86
CA PRO A 745 2.96 -7.93 -14.50
C PRO A 745 4.29 -8.50 -14.97
N TYR A 746 4.98 -9.18 -14.06
CA TYR A 746 6.33 -9.75 -14.21
C TYR A 746 7.46 -8.69 -14.32
N GLY A 747 7.20 -7.43 -13.98
CA GLY A 747 8.08 -6.29 -14.20
C GLY A 747 9.09 -6.05 -13.07
N GLU A 748 8.63 -6.00 -11.82
CA GLU A 748 9.47 -5.70 -10.65
C GLU A 748 10.33 -6.89 -10.21
N SER A 749 9.74 -8.08 -10.30
CA SER A 749 10.33 -9.34 -9.93
C SER A 749 9.81 -10.45 -10.84
N ASP A 750 10.37 -11.66 -10.75
CA ASP A 750 9.86 -12.83 -11.47
C ASP A 750 9.72 -12.66 -13.00
N SER A 751 10.52 -11.78 -13.62
CA SER A 751 10.52 -11.59 -15.09
C SER A 751 10.86 -12.87 -15.86
N ASP A 752 11.58 -13.81 -15.24
CA ASP A 752 11.85 -15.15 -15.77
C ASP A 752 10.59 -16.04 -15.85
N LYS A 753 9.51 -15.67 -15.17
CA LYS A 753 8.22 -16.39 -15.20
C LYS A 753 7.33 -15.98 -16.35
N GLN A 754 7.59 -14.85 -17.02
CA GLN A 754 6.83 -14.43 -18.18
C GLN A 754 7.14 -15.33 -19.38
N VAL A 755 6.11 -15.96 -19.94
CA VAL A 755 6.21 -16.87 -21.09
C VAL A 755 5.82 -16.16 -22.39
N THR A 756 4.87 -15.23 -22.32
CA THR A 756 4.38 -14.48 -23.48
C THR A 756 4.28 -12.98 -23.20
N ALA A 757 4.40 -12.15 -24.26
CA ALA A 757 4.22 -10.72 -24.13
C ALA A 757 2.81 -10.32 -23.63
N ASP A 758 1.78 -11.14 -23.90
CA ASP A 758 0.41 -10.86 -23.46
C ASP A 758 0.22 -11.00 -21.94
N GLU A 759 1.03 -11.84 -21.28
CA GLU A 759 1.01 -11.98 -19.81
C GLU A 759 1.44 -10.70 -19.10
N GLY A 760 2.37 -9.93 -19.69
CA GLY A 760 2.91 -8.69 -19.11
C GLY A 760 2.08 -7.44 -19.39
N ARG A 761 0.89 -7.57 -19.99
CA ARG A 761 0.01 -6.42 -20.21
C ARG A 761 -0.71 -6.06 -18.92
N ALA A 762 -0.58 -4.82 -18.48
CA ALA A 762 -1.23 -4.31 -17.27
C ALA A 762 -2.76 -4.35 -17.34
N TYR A 763 -3.39 -4.32 -16.17
CA TYR A 763 -4.85 -4.40 -16.02
C TYR A 763 -5.38 -3.14 -15.35
N THR A 764 -6.38 -2.50 -15.96
CA THR A 764 -7.18 -1.45 -15.32
C THR A 764 -8.57 -2.01 -15.05
N GLY A 765 -8.95 -2.15 -13.78
CA GLY A 765 -10.18 -2.83 -13.37
C GLY A 765 -10.68 -2.44 -11.99
N TYR A 766 -11.55 -3.27 -11.43
CA TYR A 766 -12.14 -3.05 -10.12
C TYR A 766 -12.54 -4.34 -9.41
N ILE A 767 -12.56 -4.31 -8.08
CA ILE A 767 -13.23 -5.29 -7.21
C ILE A 767 -14.69 -4.84 -7.02
N GLY A 768 -15.64 -5.70 -7.39
CA GLY A 768 -17.08 -5.41 -7.29
C GLY A 768 -17.92 -6.10 -8.37
N PRO A 769 -19.07 -5.51 -8.78
CA PRO A 769 -19.73 -4.35 -8.20
C PRO A 769 -20.20 -4.62 -6.76
N LEU A 770 -20.01 -3.66 -5.86
CA LEU A 770 -20.49 -3.72 -4.49
C LEU A 770 -21.94 -3.20 -4.42
N PRO A 771 -22.74 -3.63 -3.42
CA PRO A 771 -23.91 -2.86 -3.02
C PRO A 771 -23.55 -1.38 -2.81
N ARG A 772 -24.49 -0.47 -3.04
CA ARG A 772 -24.30 0.96 -2.76
C ARG A 772 -24.03 1.19 -1.25
N LEU A 773 -22.98 1.96 -0.92
CA LEU A 773 -22.45 2.10 0.46
C LEU A 773 -22.52 3.54 1.05
N ASP A 774 -23.23 4.46 0.40
CA ASP A 774 -23.50 5.84 0.87
C ASP A 774 -24.95 6.00 1.41
N GLN A 775 -25.57 4.92 1.91
CA GLN A 775 -26.96 4.91 2.40
C GLN A 775 -27.10 5.15 3.90
#